data_AF-A0AAV6B3M9-F1
#
_entry.id   AF-A0AAV6B3M9-F1
#
_cell.length_a   1.000
_cell.length_b   1.000
_cell.length_c   1.000
_cell.angle_alpha   90.00
_cell.angle_beta   90.00
_cell.angle_gamma   90.00
#
_symmetry.space_group_name_H-M   'P 1'
#
loop_
_entity.id
_entity.type
_entity.pdbx_description
1 polymer ?
#
loop_
_entity_poly.entity_id
_entity_poly.type
_entity_poly.pdbx_seq_one_letter_code
_entity_poly.pdbx_strand_id
1 'polypeptide(L)'
;MRLLLVLVLAALIIPAPMLAQEEPATAATEIRLGQAPVAPHAPKNPPAHDLSDQITFPNFLFITNRETSRQFFNTVHAASDGVPMGWSGNYAGCVPGTNSDAYLQAVVRRENYFRAMAGVPAWITFSNEYTRKAQLSALMMGANNDIDHFPPPSWLCYTADGAEAAQKSNLALGNAGPDAMNALIRDNGNNNAAVGHRRWMLYPQTRKMGCGNVPANGPSPAISVLWVFDPHVADPRPATRESFVAWPPPGYVPYQVTYARWSFSYPGADFTGTTVSMTSNGVPLSVALAPLAAGYGENTLVWVPANLNTLNLNSFSPPATDTVYHVTLNNVRISGAPQTFNYDVRVFNPAVPGPDYFPPLISGPTQALVNVSTAFNFTAVSNAASYQFRQSRLGNSTFTDGAENGLGNFVVQAATNLYAVRDSAVKQSGGFSLHLAQPDAARQLVTLNRLFLAATNSALTFHSRLGWASSLQIARMQISLDEGNSWSDIYTQAGTGGSGEAGFTLRTVPLAAWAGQTFRLRINYDFTVGNYFPQTDPGVGWYVDNFTITNAPEVLSSVIASTATSSSFHFSPTNAGSYLLEVRPLLFVDYPVAWGPGRTVSVIPNTNVVVSIRNIANTGANTWQVNFNLLNGSPTGYELWSAMTLPSAFTKETNATIQTIVPGSQFRATITSTNARKFFQIKPL
;
A
#
# COMPACT_ATOMS: atom_id res chain seq x y z
N MET A 1 71.16 -53.86 47.70
CA MET A 1 71.45 -55.25 47.32
C MET A 1 71.21 -55.39 45.82
N ARG A 2 72.18 -55.92 45.05
CA ARG A 2 72.12 -56.47 43.65
C ARG A 2 71.07 -55.90 42.64
N LEU A 3 71.40 -55.51 41.39
CA LEU A 3 72.69 -55.47 40.66
C LEU A 3 72.56 -54.79 39.26
N LEU A 4 73.65 -54.17 38.74
CA LEU A 4 74.03 -54.02 37.30
C LEU A 4 73.16 -53.15 36.34
N LEU A 5 73.61 -52.56 35.20
CA LEU A 5 74.89 -52.44 34.44
C LEU A 5 74.78 -51.11 33.57
N VAL A 6 75.67 -50.08 33.60
CA VAL A 6 76.93 -49.85 32.79
C VAL A 6 76.67 -49.69 31.26
N LEU A 7 77.14 -48.72 30.44
CA LEU A 7 78.16 -47.60 30.39
C LEU A 7 77.78 -46.62 29.18
N VAL A 8 78.40 -45.51 28.67
CA VAL A 8 79.48 -44.50 28.98
C VAL A 8 79.46 -43.25 28.03
N LEU A 9 80.15 -42.13 28.38
CA LEU A 9 80.56 -40.88 27.59
C LEU A 9 79.46 -40.03 26.87
N ALA A 10 79.42 -38.68 26.77
CA ALA A 10 80.37 -37.52 26.64
C ALA A 10 80.55 -37.02 25.17
N ALA A 11 80.73 -35.73 24.81
CA ALA A 11 80.97 -34.46 25.56
C ALA A 11 80.41 -33.20 24.80
N LEU A 12 80.63 -31.99 25.36
CA LEU A 12 80.15 -30.66 24.86
C LEU A 12 80.95 -30.04 23.69
N ILE A 13 80.25 -29.26 22.84
CA ILE A 13 80.78 -28.10 22.07
C ILE A 13 79.70 -26.99 22.00
N ILE A 14 80.09 -25.70 21.94
CA ILE A 14 79.23 -24.52 21.70
C ILE A 14 79.94 -23.62 20.64
N PRO A 15 79.22 -22.97 19.70
CA PRO A 15 79.42 -21.52 19.57
C PRO A 15 78.18 -20.67 19.13
N ALA A 16 78.23 -19.40 19.54
CA ALA A 16 77.78 -18.12 18.94
C ALA A 16 76.63 -18.01 17.88
N PRO A 17 75.90 -16.87 17.83
CA PRO A 17 74.71 -16.66 16.99
C PRO A 17 74.99 -16.06 15.60
N MET A 18 73.97 -16.06 14.73
CA MET A 18 73.96 -15.35 13.43
C MET A 18 72.60 -14.65 13.22
N LEU A 19 72.57 -13.56 12.45
CA LEU A 19 71.38 -12.71 12.27
C LEU A 19 70.29 -13.39 11.42
N ALA A 20 69.04 -13.07 11.72
CA ALA A 20 67.90 -13.23 10.83
C ALA A 20 67.29 -11.84 10.52
N GLN A 21 66.95 -11.63 9.26
CA GLN A 21 66.53 -10.37 8.65
C GLN A 21 65.05 -10.07 8.96
N GLU A 22 64.73 -8.84 9.39
CA GLU A 22 63.34 -8.38 9.44
C GLU A 22 62.84 -8.06 8.02
N GLU A 23 61.82 -8.78 7.55
CA GLU A 23 60.90 -8.26 6.53
C GLU A 23 59.78 -7.46 7.22
N PRO A 24 59.29 -6.37 6.63
CA PRO A 24 58.23 -5.57 7.21
C PRO A 24 56.91 -6.35 7.19
N ALA A 25 56.39 -6.69 8.37
CA ALA A 25 55.12 -7.39 8.49
C ALA A 25 53.97 -6.54 7.93
N THR A 26 53.46 -6.91 6.75
CA THR A 26 52.26 -6.31 6.18
C THR A 26 51.05 -6.70 7.02
N ALA A 27 50.64 -5.78 7.91
CA ALA A 27 49.49 -5.96 8.80
C ALA A 27 48.17 -5.99 8.02
N ALA A 28 47.84 -7.15 7.47
CA ALA A 28 46.51 -7.44 6.94
C ALA A 28 45.49 -7.33 8.09
N THR A 29 44.72 -6.25 8.10
CA THR A 29 43.76 -5.97 9.16
C THR A 29 42.60 -6.96 9.05
N GLU A 30 42.47 -7.89 9.99
CA GLU A 30 41.27 -8.72 10.10
C GLU A 30 40.04 -7.82 10.30
N ILE A 31 39.06 -7.92 9.41
CA ILE A 31 37.73 -7.36 9.63
C ILE A 31 37.05 -8.23 10.70
N ARG A 32 37.23 -7.86 11.98
CA ARG A 32 36.72 -8.63 13.11
C ARG A 32 35.29 -8.25 13.47
N LEU A 33 34.40 -9.22 13.33
CA LEU A 33 33.50 -9.58 14.42
C LEU A 33 34.16 -10.72 15.22
N GLY A 34 33.97 -10.77 16.54
CA GLY A 34 34.64 -11.74 17.42
C GLY A 34 34.26 -13.20 17.15
N GLN A 35 35.22 -14.13 17.29
CA GLN A 35 34.99 -15.55 16.96
C GLN A 35 33.98 -16.24 17.89
N ALA A 36 33.05 -16.99 17.28
CA ALA A 36 32.11 -17.86 17.95
C ALA A 36 32.61 -19.32 18.00
N PRO A 37 32.27 -20.09 19.06
CA PRO A 37 32.60 -21.52 19.15
C PRO A 37 31.75 -22.38 18.19
N VAL A 38 32.35 -23.44 17.67
CA VAL A 38 31.68 -24.40 16.77
C VAL A 38 30.81 -25.39 17.56
N ALA A 39 29.56 -25.60 17.13
CA ALA A 39 28.62 -26.55 17.72
C ALA A 39 27.94 -27.42 16.63
N PRO A 40 27.51 -28.66 16.94
CA PRO A 40 27.05 -29.63 15.94
C PRO A 40 25.59 -29.42 15.47
N HIS A 41 25.23 -30.11 14.38
CA HIS A 41 23.99 -29.92 13.62
C HIS A 41 22.68 -30.08 14.42
N ALA A 42 21.73 -29.17 14.16
CA ALA A 42 20.31 -29.32 14.51
C ALA A 42 19.46 -29.79 13.30
N PRO A 43 18.26 -30.37 13.49
CA PRO A 43 17.57 -31.12 12.44
C PRO A 43 16.73 -30.30 11.45
N LYS A 44 16.79 -30.70 10.17
CA LYS A 44 15.82 -30.54 9.06
C LYS A 44 14.75 -29.44 9.14
N ASN A 45 14.98 -28.38 8.37
CA ASN A 45 14.04 -27.69 7.47
C ASN A 45 12.56 -27.55 7.93
N PRO A 46 12.16 -26.36 8.43
CA PRO A 46 10.82 -25.81 8.13
C PRO A 46 10.59 -25.72 6.60
N PRO A 47 9.34 -25.56 6.13
CA PRO A 47 9.05 -25.43 4.70
C PRO A 47 9.83 -24.28 4.04
N ALA A 48 10.16 -24.44 2.76
CA ALA A 48 10.79 -23.40 1.98
C ALA A 48 9.72 -22.39 1.51
N HIS A 49 9.83 -21.16 1.99
CA HIS A 49 9.10 -20.02 1.43
C HIS A 49 9.83 -19.62 0.14
N ASP A 50 9.19 -19.79 -1.03
CA ASP A 50 9.69 -19.21 -2.26
C ASP A 50 9.06 -17.83 -2.44
N LEU A 51 9.89 -16.80 -2.31
CA LEU A 51 9.50 -15.39 -2.44
C LEU A 51 10.07 -14.75 -3.71
N SER A 52 10.57 -15.55 -4.66
CA SER A 52 11.21 -15.04 -5.89
C SER A 52 10.22 -14.50 -6.93
N ASP A 53 9.01 -15.06 -7.00
CA ASP A 53 7.98 -14.74 -8.03
C ASP A 53 7.20 -13.43 -7.79
N GLN A 54 7.56 -12.59 -6.81
CA GLN A 54 6.64 -11.55 -6.25
C GLN A 54 7.16 -10.10 -6.24
N ILE A 55 8.33 -9.81 -6.80
CA ILE A 55 8.87 -8.45 -6.94
C ILE A 55 9.41 -8.23 -8.35
N THR A 56 8.56 -7.66 -9.21
CA THR A 56 8.82 -7.48 -10.66
C THR A 56 8.71 -6.02 -11.10
N PHE A 57 9.36 -5.12 -10.36
CA PHE A 57 9.55 -3.72 -10.77
C PHE A 57 10.96 -3.47 -11.33
N PRO A 58 11.19 -2.37 -12.09
CA PRO A 58 12.46 -2.16 -12.78
C PRO A 58 13.68 -2.18 -11.86
N ASN A 59 14.77 -2.78 -12.34
CA ASN A 59 16.05 -2.96 -11.66
C ASN A 59 16.54 -1.73 -10.87
N PHE A 60 16.31 -0.53 -11.41
CA PHE A 60 16.46 0.77 -10.75
C PHE A 60 15.28 1.66 -11.15
N LEU A 61 14.85 2.57 -10.28
CA LEU A 61 13.78 3.52 -10.61
C LEU A 61 14.31 4.78 -11.29
N PHE A 62 13.66 5.24 -12.36
CA PHE A 62 13.97 6.52 -13.02
C PHE A 62 13.31 7.71 -12.29
N ILE A 63 13.89 8.09 -11.14
CA ILE A 63 13.43 9.21 -10.30
C ILE A 63 13.76 10.60 -10.85
N THR A 64 14.23 10.71 -12.10
CA THR A 64 14.29 12.00 -12.82
C THR A 64 12.91 12.51 -13.23
N ASN A 65 11.88 11.66 -13.22
CA ASN A 65 10.48 12.04 -13.36
C ASN A 65 9.78 12.04 -11.98
N ARG A 66 8.97 13.08 -11.72
CA ARG A 66 8.33 13.31 -10.42
C ARG A 66 7.18 12.33 -10.21
N GLU A 67 6.34 12.16 -11.21
CA GLU A 67 5.19 11.26 -11.17
C GLU A 67 5.62 9.80 -10.96
N THR A 68 6.69 9.33 -11.59
CA THR A 68 7.28 7.99 -11.36
C THR A 68 7.69 7.79 -9.90
N SER A 69 8.39 8.76 -9.29
CA SER A 69 8.77 8.70 -7.88
C SER A 69 7.55 8.76 -6.95
N ARG A 70 6.59 9.63 -7.26
CA ARG A 70 5.31 9.76 -6.53
C ARG A 70 4.49 8.48 -6.56
N GLN A 71 4.37 7.87 -7.73
CA GLN A 71 3.68 6.60 -7.95
C GLN A 71 4.35 5.49 -7.14
N PHE A 72 5.66 5.31 -7.26
CA PHE A 72 6.39 4.24 -6.57
C PHE A 72 6.32 4.37 -5.04
N PHE A 73 6.27 5.59 -4.49
CA PHE A 73 5.98 5.79 -3.08
C PHE A 73 4.51 5.47 -2.72
N ASN A 74 3.55 6.05 -3.45
CA ASN A 74 2.12 5.88 -3.15
C ASN A 74 1.58 4.47 -3.47
N THR A 75 2.34 3.61 -4.17
CA THR A 75 1.98 2.21 -4.43
C THR A 75 2.96 1.22 -3.82
N VAL A 76 4.23 1.21 -4.24
CA VAL A 76 5.19 0.15 -3.89
C VAL A 76 5.66 0.23 -2.44
N HIS A 77 5.95 1.44 -1.94
CA HIS A 77 6.21 1.65 -0.52
C HIS A 77 4.92 1.42 0.28
N ALA A 78 3.82 2.09 -0.08
CA ALA A 78 2.54 2.01 0.64
C ALA A 78 1.98 0.58 0.77
N ALA A 79 2.17 -0.29 -0.22
CA ALA A 79 1.72 -1.69 -0.19
C ALA A 79 2.46 -2.59 0.83
N SER A 80 3.45 -2.06 1.55
CA SER A 80 4.03 -2.73 2.73
C SER A 80 3.40 -2.29 4.05
N ASP A 81 2.63 -1.20 4.10
CA ASP A 81 2.07 -0.67 5.35
C ASP A 81 0.86 -1.49 5.83
N GLY A 82 0.68 -1.57 7.16
CA GLY A 82 -0.49 -2.20 7.80
C GLY A 82 -0.57 -3.74 7.73
N VAL A 83 0.36 -4.42 7.05
CA VAL A 83 0.35 -5.89 6.90
C VAL A 83 0.57 -6.58 8.27
N PRO A 84 -0.31 -7.50 8.72
CA PRO A 84 -0.16 -8.16 10.02
C PRO A 84 1.06 -9.09 10.10
N MET A 85 1.89 -8.92 11.14
CA MET A 85 3.09 -9.74 11.39
C MET A 85 2.81 -11.25 11.40
N GLY A 86 1.65 -11.67 11.92
CA GLY A 86 1.23 -13.08 11.96
C GLY A 86 2.23 -13.98 12.69
N TRP A 87 2.87 -13.47 13.76
CA TRP A 87 3.89 -14.22 14.48
C TRP A 87 3.30 -15.45 15.19
N SER A 88 3.86 -16.62 14.90
CA SER A 88 3.42 -17.91 15.43
C SER A 88 4.21 -18.41 16.66
N GLY A 89 5.15 -17.60 17.15
CA GLY A 89 6.05 -17.97 18.26
C GLY A 89 5.53 -17.60 19.66
N ASN A 90 6.38 -17.83 20.66
CA ASN A 90 6.08 -17.52 22.06
C ASN A 90 7.38 -17.27 22.86
N TYR A 91 7.43 -16.15 23.59
CA TYR A 91 8.58 -15.77 24.41
C TYR A 91 8.83 -16.73 25.59
N ALA A 92 7.80 -17.08 26.37
CA ALA A 92 7.95 -17.84 27.61
C ALA A 92 8.42 -19.29 27.37
N GLY A 93 8.05 -19.89 26.22
CA GLY A 93 8.53 -21.20 25.80
C GLY A 93 9.79 -21.17 24.91
N CYS A 94 10.40 -20.00 24.68
CA CYS A 94 11.46 -19.80 23.68
C CYS A 94 11.13 -20.38 22.29
N VAL A 95 9.88 -20.27 21.85
CA VAL A 95 9.42 -20.76 20.54
C VAL A 95 9.61 -19.64 19.51
N PRO A 96 10.53 -19.75 18.54
CA PRO A 96 10.83 -18.65 17.60
C PRO A 96 9.68 -18.39 16.63
N GLY A 97 8.90 -19.43 16.31
CA GLY A 97 7.82 -19.37 15.31
C GLY A 97 8.33 -18.92 13.94
N THR A 98 7.43 -18.26 13.21
CA THR A 98 7.62 -17.61 11.91
C THR A 98 6.82 -16.31 11.89
N ASN A 99 7.13 -15.38 10.99
CA ASN A 99 6.18 -14.35 10.57
C ASN A 99 5.30 -14.90 9.42
N SER A 100 4.25 -14.18 9.03
CA SER A 100 3.43 -14.53 7.86
C SER A 100 4.17 -14.25 6.55
N ASP A 101 3.86 -15.01 5.50
CA ASP A 101 4.44 -14.82 4.16
C ASP A 101 4.17 -13.40 3.63
N ALA A 102 2.94 -12.92 3.79
CA ALA A 102 2.54 -11.57 3.42
C ALA A 102 3.37 -10.50 4.16
N TYR A 103 3.68 -10.71 5.44
CA TYR A 103 4.53 -9.79 6.20
C TYR A 103 5.97 -9.82 5.71
N LEU A 104 6.56 -11.00 5.50
CA LEU A 104 7.91 -11.12 4.97
C LEU A 104 8.03 -10.50 3.57
N GLN A 105 7.03 -10.72 2.70
CA GLN A 105 6.87 -10.03 1.42
C GLN A 105 6.82 -8.51 1.59
N ALA A 106 6.07 -7.99 2.56
CA ALA A 106 6.02 -6.56 2.86
C ALA A 106 7.40 -6.00 3.30
N VAL A 107 8.18 -6.75 4.09
CA VAL A 107 9.55 -6.33 4.46
C VAL A 107 10.45 -6.25 3.22
N VAL A 108 10.55 -7.33 2.43
CA VAL A 108 11.45 -7.36 1.26
C VAL A 108 11.00 -6.40 0.14
N ARG A 109 9.70 -6.11 0.03
CA ARG A 109 9.15 -5.06 -0.83
C ARG A 109 9.58 -3.66 -0.37
N ARG A 110 9.60 -3.38 0.93
CA ARG A 110 10.08 -2.09 1.48
C ARG A 110 11.60 -1.94 1.32
N GLU A 111 12.36 -3.01 1.50
CA GLU A 111 13.81 -3.03 1.23
C GLU A 111 14.11 -2.74 -0.25
N ASN A 112 13.48 -3.49 -1.17
CA ASN A 112 13.67 -3.27 -2.60
C ASN A 112 13.14 -1.90 -3.07
N TYR A 113 12.14 -1.28 -2.39
CA TYR A 113 11.79 0.12 -2.62
C TYR A 113 12.99 1.06 -2.36
N PHE A 114 13.66 0.93 -1.21
CA PHE A 114 14.82 1.77 -0.88
C PHE A 114 15.98 1.55 -1.85
N ARG A 115 16.24 0.29 -2.24
CA ARG A 115 17.27 -0.06 -3.22
C ARG A 115 16.97 0.50 -4.62
N ALA A 116 15.72 0.40 -5.10
CA ALA A 116 15.29 0.96 -6.39
C ALA A 116 15.41 2.49 -6.44
N MET A 117 15.02 3.17 -5.36
CA MET A 117 15.21 4.61 -5.20
C MET A 117 16.70 4.98 -5.21
N ALA A 118 17.53 4.28 -4.43
CA ALA A 118 18.97 4.51 -4.32
C ALA A 118 19.77 4.20 -5.60
N GLY A 119 19.15 3.58 -6.61
CA GLY A 119 19.80 3.24 -7.87
C GLY A 119 20.63 1.96 -7.82
N VAL A 120 20.37 1.07 -6.85
CA VAL A 120 21.09 -0.19 -6.64
C VAL A 120 20.18 -1.41 -6.85
N PRO A 121 20.71 -2.62 -7.09
CA PRO A 121 19.93 -3.79 -7.48
C PRO A 121 18.72 -4.13 -6.61
N ALA A 122 17.52 -3.78 -7.09
CA ALA A 122 16.26 -3.84 -6.35
C ALA A 122 15.47 -5.16 -6.47
N TRP A 123 16.18 -6.29 -6.61
CA TRP A 123 15.61 -7.62 -6.77
C TRP A 123 16.16 -8.62 -5.74
N ILE A 124 16.45 -8.15 -4.52
CA ILE A 124 16.91 -9.04 -3.45
C ILE A 124 15.77 -9.93 -2.98
N THR A 125 16.10 -11.18 -2.63
CA THR A 125 15.15 -12.17 -2.12
C THR A 125 15.51 -12.60 -0.71
N PHE A 126 14.53 -13.04 0.08
CA PHE A 126 14.80 -13.59 1.40
C PHE A 126 15.15 -15.07 1.31
N SER A 127 16.29 -15.45 1.90
CA SER A 127 16.73 -16.83 2.08
C SER A 127 16.02 -17.45 3.28
N ASN A 128 15.43 -18.63 3.08
CA ASN A 128 14.81 -19.42 4.15
C ASN A 128 15.75 -19.69 5.34
N GLU A 129 17.04 -19.91 5.07
CA GLU A 129 18.03 -20.11 6.13
C GLU A 129 18.25 -18.82 6.94
N TYR A 130 18.47 -17.69 6.25
CA TYR A 130 18.79 -16.41 6.89
C TYR A 130 17.58 -15.87 7.65
N THR A 131 16.37 -16.00 7.09
CA THR A 131 15.09 -15.70 7.76
C THR A 131 14.91 -16.56 9.02
N ARG A 132 15.17 -17.88 8.97
CA ARG A 132 15.09 -18.75 10.15
C ARG A 132 16.10 -18.36 11.25
N LYS A 133 17.35 -18.09 10.88
CA LYS A 133 18.41 -17.67 11.82
C LYS A 133 18.11 -16.29 12.42
N ALA A 134 17.65 -15.34 11.60
CA ALA A 134 17.20 -14.02 12.05
C ALA A 134 15.97 -14.12 12.99
N GLN A 135 15.04 -15.04 12.76
CA GLN A 135 13.87 -15.23 13.64
C GLN A 135 14.25 -15.78 15.02
N LEU A 136 15.26 -16.68 15.09
CA LEU A 136 15.88 -17.10 16.35
C LEU A 136 16.55 -15.91 17.07
N SER A 137 17.26 -15.08 16.32
CA SER A 137 17.94 -13.89 16.83
C SER A 137 16.96 -12.85 17.40
N ALA A 138 15.88 -12.57 16.67
CA ALA A 138 14.84 -11.62 17.08
C ALA A 138 14.10 -12.07 18.36
N LEU A 139 13.74 -13.36 18.47
CA LEU A 139 13.20 -13.94 19.71
C LEU A 139 14.17 -13.72 20.88
N MET A 140 15.43 -14.09 20.69
CA MET A 140 16.48 -14.00 21.71
C MET A 140 16.67 -12.56 22.19
N MET A 141 16.75 -11.57 21.29
CA MET A 141 16.82 -10.16 21.64
C MET A 141 15.58 -9.69 22.42
N GLY A 142 14.37 -9.98 21.92
CA GLY A 142 13.13 -9.56 22.58
C GLY A 142 12.89 -10.23 23.94
N ALA A 143 13.40 -11.45 24.13
CA ALA A 143 13.38 -12.17 25.40
C ALA A 143 14.30 -11.56 26.47
N ASN A 144 15.37 -10.84 26.06
CA ASN A 144 16.30 -10.17 26.97
C ASN A 144 16.08 -8.65 27.06
N ASN A 145 15.15 -8.10 26.27
CA ASN A 145 14.87 -6.65 26.18
C ASN A 145 16.08 -5.80 25.75
N ASP A 146 16.93 -6.36 24.87
CA ASP A 146 18.18 -5.71 24.44
C ASP A 146 18.60 -6.17 23.02
N ILE A 147 19.51 -5.44 22.37
CA ILE A 147 20.10 -5.80 21.08
C ILE A 147 21.64 -5.72 21.12
N ASP A 148 22.29 -6.81 20.73
CA ASP A 148 23.75 -6.91 20.61
C ASP A 148 24.09 -7.75 19.37
N HIS A 149 25.17 -7.42 18.67
CA HIS A 149 25.75 -8.26 17.62
C HIS A 149 26.52 -9.45 18.22
N PHE A 150 26.93 -9.40 19.50
CA PHE A 150 27.64 -10.44 20.23
C PHE A 150 26.86 -10.97 21.45
N PRO A 151 25.60 -11.40 21.26
CA PRO A 151 24.74 -11.85 22.36
C PRO A 151 25.44 -12.97 23.14
N PRO A 152 25.66 -12.82 24.47
CA PRO A 152 26.38 -13.82 25.25
C PRO A 152 25.54 -15.09 25.42
N PRO A 153 26.16 -16.29 25.52
CA PRO A 153 25.45 -17.56 25.72
C PRO A 153 24.58 -17.67 26.98
N SER A 154 24.61 -16.67 27.86
CA SER A 154 23.75 -16.54 29.05
C SER A 154 22.40 -15.87 28.76
N TRP A 155 22.16 -15.33 27.57
CA TRP A 155 20.89 -14.72 27.18
C TRP A 155 19.75 -15.74 27.12
N LEU A 156 18.55 -15.31 27.52
CA LEU A 156 17.32 -16.09 27.36
C LEU A 156 17.08 -16.43 25.88
N CYS A 157 16.62 -17.65 25.62
CA CYS A 157 16.41 -18.19 24.28
C CYS A 157 17.64 -18.18 23.35
N TYR A 158 18.86 -18.11 23.90
CA TYR A 158 20.11 -18.13 23.11
C TYR A 158 20.23 -19.38 22.23
N THR A 159 20.66 -19.17 20.98
CA THR A 159 21.07 -20.23 20.06
C THR A 159 22.27 -19.78 19.24
N ALA A 160 23.16 -20.70 18.85
CA ALA A 160 24.31 -20.38 18.00
C ALA A 160 23.88 -19.81 16.63
N ASP A 161 22.79 -20.33 16.05
CA ASP A 161 22.15 -19.80 14.83
C ASP A 161 21.66 -18.34 15.01
N GLY A 162 21.03 -18.03 16.16
CA GLY A 162 20.57 -16.68 16.48
C GLY A 162 21.72 -15.70 16.75
N ALA A 163 22.82 -16.17 17.33
CA ALA A 163 24.04 -15.40 17.52
C ALA A 163 24.78 -15.15 16.20
N GLU A 164 24.86 -16.14 15.30
CA GLU A 164 25.41 -15.93 13.95
C GLU A 164 24.58 -14.89 13.18
N ALA A 165 23.25 -14.95 13.26
CA ALA A 165 22.39 -13.94 12.68
C ALA A 165 22.61 -12.56 13.31
N ALA A 166 22.81 -12.44 14.63
CA ALA A 166 23.07 -11.17 15.28
C ALA A 166 24.33 -10.48 14.72
N GLN A 167 25.39 -11.25 14.51
CA GLN A 167 26.64 -10.79 13.88
C GLN A 167 26.43 -10.37 12.41
N LYS A 168 25.57 -11.08 11.68
CA LYS A 168 25.37 -10.91 10.23
C LYS A 168 24.17 -10.05 9.83
N SER A 169 23.63 -9.28 10.77
CA SER A 169 22.39 -8.51 10.55
C SER A 169 22.48 -7.07 10.99
N ASN A 170 21.70 -6.23 10.32
CA ASN A 170 21.22 -4.96 10.88
C ASN A 170 20.17 -5.26 11.97
N LEU A 171 20.27 -4.58 13.11
CA LEU A 171 19.40 -4.81 14.28
C LEU A 171 18.53 -3.59 14.54
N ALA A 172 17.22 -3.80 14.76
CA ALA A 172 16.29 -2.73 15.11
C ALA A 172 15.56 -3.04 16.43
N LEU A 173 15.58 -2.05 17.34
CA LEU A 173 14.90 -2.04 18.63
C LEU A 173 13.77 -1.00 18.58
N GLY A 174 12.53 -1.39 18.90
CA GLY A 174 11.36 -0.50 18.84
C GLY A 174 10.62 -0.46 17.50
N ASN A 175 11.15 -1.11 16.46
CA ASN A 175 10.51 -1.22 15.14
C ASN A 175 10.61 -2.67 14.61
N ALA A 176 9.62 -3.09 13.83
CA ALA A 176 9.57 -4.41 13.21
C ALA A 176 9.17 -4.34 11.73
N GLY A 177 9.67 -5.27 10.92
CA GLY A 177 9.30 -5.43 9.51
C GLY A 177 9.49 -4.16 8.66
N PRO A 178 8.47 -3.71 7.90
CA PRO A 178 8.60 -2.53 7.03
C PRO A 178 9.03 -1.25 7.77
N ASP A 179 8.58 -1.06 9.01
CA ASP A 179 8.99 0.08 9.84
C ASP A 179 10.45 -0.01 10.31
N ALA A 180 10.96 -1.22 10.52
CA ALA A 180 12.38 -1.41 10.77
C ALA A 180 13.20 -1.03 9.54
N MET A 181 12.75 -1.33 8.32
CA MET A 181 13.46 -0.92 7.10
C MET A 181 13.55 0.61 7.01
N ASN A 182 12.46 1.32 7.31
CA ASN A 182 12.45 2.78 7.39
C ASN A 182 13.46 3.29 8.43
N ALA A 183 13.48 2.68 9.62
CA ALA A 183 14.34 3.07 10.73
C ALA A 183 15.84 2.84 10.44
N LEU A 184 16.18 1.72 9.81
CA LEU A 184 17.54 1.35 9.46
C LEU A 184 18.10 2.21 8.31
N ILE A 185 17.31 2.58 7.29
CA ILE A 185 17.73 3.57 6.28
C ILE A 185 17.82 4.97 6.89
N ARG A 186 16.91 5.35 7.80
CA ARG A 186 16.95 6.63 8.51
C ARG A 186 18.21 6.76 9.37
N ASP A 187 18.61 5.66 10.01
CA ASP A 187 19.84 5.54 10.81
C ASP A 187 19.93 6.65 11.89
N ASN A 188 18.82 6.87 12.63
CA ASN A 188 18.73 7.90 13.68
C ASN A 188 19.45 7.47 14.97
N GLY A 189 19.76 8.44 15.85
CA GLY A 189 20.49 8.18 17.10
C GLY A 189 21.99 8.50 17.02
N ASN A 190 22.66 8.72 18.15
CA ASN A 190 24.04 9.21 18.15
C ASN A 190 25.05 8.17 17.62
N ASN A 191 24.92 6.91 18.03
CA ASN A 191 25.84 5.83 17.65
C ASN A 191 25.78 5.50 16.14
N ASN A 192 24.68 5.85 15.47
CA ASN A 192 24.44 5.60 14.04
C ASN A 192 25.04 6.68 13.11
N ALA A 193 26.07 7.41 13.57
CA ALA A 193 26.73 8.47 12.80
C ALA A 193 27.36 7.99 11.48
N ALA A 194 27.79 6.72 11.42
CA ALA A 194 28.41 6.08 10.25
C ALA A 194 27.41 5.61 9.16
N VAL A 195 26.09 5.71 9.43
CA VAL A 195 24.97 5.12 8.68
C VAL A 195 25.23 3.65 8.25
N GLY A 196 25.73 2.85 9.19
CA GLY A 196 26.18 1.49 8.94
C GLY A 196 25.07 0.56 8.44
N HIS A 197 23.85 0.73 8.95
CA HIS A 197 22.71 -0.10 8.55
C HIS A 197 22.29 0.22 7.11
N ARG A 198 22.13 1.51 6.80
CA ARG A 198 21.87 2.00 5.44
C ARG A 198 22.93 1.52 4.45
N ARG A 199 24.21 1.55 4.81
CA ARG A 199 25.32 1.13 3.94
C ARG A 199 25.26 -0.35 3.57
N TRP A 200 24.72 -1.21 4.44
CA TRP A 200 24.52 -2.62 4.13
C TRP A 200 23.23 -2.89 3.33
N MET A 201 22.13 -2.21 3.65
CA MET A 201 20.87 -2.33 2.88
C MET A 201 21.05 -1.86 1.44
N LEU A 202 21.71 -0.72 1.24
CA LEU A 202 21.98 -0.15 -0.08
C LEU A 202 23.27 -0.72 -0.74
N TYR A 203 23.88 -1.78 -0.19
CA TYR A 203 25.10 -2.35 -0.76
C TYR A 203 24.79 -3.03 -2.11
N PRO A 204 25.42 -2.62 -3.24
CA PRO A 204 24.96 -3.05 -4.56
C PRO A 204 25.03 -4.55 -4.82
N GLN A 205 26.07 -5.22 -4.29
CA GLN A 205 26.37 -6.63 -4.55
C GLN A 205 25.34 -7.60 -3.97
N THR A 206 24.75 -7.28 -2.82
CA THR A 206 23.86 -8.20 -2.06
C THR A 206 22.67 -8.64 -2.90
N ARG A 207 22.41 -9.95 -2.95
CA ARG A 207 21.32 -10.58 -3.72
C ARG A 207 20.33 -11.31 -2.81
N LYS A 208 20.78 -11.77 -1.65
CA LYS A 208 19.95 -12.43 -0.63
C LYS A 208 20.07 -11.73 0.72
N MET A 209 18.95 -11.64 1.42
CA MET A 209 18.88 -11.24 2.82
C MET A 209 18.04 -12.29 3.58
N GLY A 210 17.65 -11.99 4.81
CA GLY A 210 16.61 -12.71 5.53
C GLY A 210 16.16 -11.88 6.72
N CYS A 211 14.89 -11.98 7.12
CA CYS A 211 14.37 -11.13 8.18
C CYS A 211 13.62 -11.95 9.23
N GLY A 212 13.92 -11.69 10.50
CA GLY A 212 13.19 -12.21 11.64
C GLY A 212 12.60 -11.09 12.46
N ASN A 213 11.35 -11.24 12.91
CA ASN A 213 10.66 -10.19 13.67
C ASN A 213 9.86 -10.80 14.81
N VAL A 214 9.82 -10.09 15.93
CA VAL A 214 8.94 -10.42 17.07
C VAL A 214 8.23 -9.16 17.57
N PRO A 215 6.96 -9.28 18.03
CA PRO A 215 6.19 -8.14 18.52
C PRO A 215 6.68 -7.70 19.90
N ALA A 216 6.31 -6.49 20.30
CA ALA A 216 6.48 -6.03 21.68
C ALA A 216 5.73 -6.95 22.66
N ASN A 217 6.29 -7.13 23.85
CA ASN A 217 5.76 -8.00 24.91
C ASN A 217 5.98 -7.36 26.28
N GLY A 218 4.94 -6.70 26.81
CA GLY A 218 5.04 -5.94 28.05
C GLY A 218 6.09 -4.82 27.91
N PRO A 219 7.16 -4.81 28.72
CA PRO A 219 8.24 -3.83 28.60
C PRO A 219 9.16 -4.07 27.40
N SER A 220 9.25 -5.30 26.86
CA SER A 220 10.09 -5.58 25.69
C SER A 220 9.51 -4.92 24.44
N PRO A 221 10.26 -4.08 23.71
CA PRO A 221 9.83 -3.51 22.45
C PRO A 221 9.82 -4.56 21.33
N ALA A 222 9.24 -4.21 20.18
CA ALA A 222 9.34 -5.04 18.98
C ALA A 222 10.79 -5.06 18.44
N ILE A 223 11.21 -6.20 17.89
CA ILE A 223 12.55 -6.40 17.31
C ILE A 223 12.43 -6.74 15.82
N SER A 224 13.38 -6.23 15.03
CA SER A 224 13.70 -6.75 13.71
C SER A 224 15.18 -7.10 13.62
N VAL A 225 15.48 -8.22 12.98
CA VAL A 225 16.83 -8.66 12.62
C VAL A 225 16.84 -8.88 11.11
N LEU A 226 17.61 -8.07 10.38
CA LEU A 226 17.74 -8.15 8.92
C LEU A 226 19.16 -8.61 8.55
N TRP A 227 19.30 -9.87 8.14
CA TRP A 227 20.55 -10.46 7.68
C TRP A 227 20.98 -9.83 6.36
N VAL A 228 22.19 -9.27 6.30
CA VAL A 228 22.70 -8.48 5.16
C VAL A 228 23.95 -9.05 4.48
N PHE A 229 24.63 -10.02 5.09
CA PHE A 229 25.84 -10.64 4.52
C PHE A 229 25.52 -11.95 3.79
N ASP A 230 25.32 -11.90 2.47
CA ASP A 230 25.28 -13.08 1.62
C ASP A 230 26.67 -13.42 1.03
N PRO A 231 26.84 -14.57 0.33
CA PRO A 231 28.13 -14.93 -0.26
C PRO A 231 28.59 -14.01 -1.39
N HIS A 232 27.74 -13.07 -1.85
CA HIS A 232 28.03 -12.19 -2.98
C HIS A 232 28.60 -10.84 -2.55
N VAL A 233 28.74 -10.55 -1.24
CA VAL A 233 29.27 -9.25 -0.79
C VAL A 233 30.69 -8.92 -1.31
N ALA A 234 31.44 -9.94 -1.75
CA ALA A 234 32.76 -9.84 -2.38
C ALA A 234 32.75 -10.01 -3.92
N ASP A 235 31.58 -10.23 -4.55
CA ASP A 235 31.46 -10.28 -6.01
C ASP A 235 31.84 -8.91 -6.64
N PRO A 236 32.22 -8.89 -7.93
CA PRO A 236 32.37 -7.64 -8.68
C PRO A 236 31.12 -6.76 -8.55
N ARG A 237 31.33 -5.47 -8.26
CA ARG A 237 30.26 -4.49 -8.09
C ARG A 237 29.34 -4.46 -9.32
N PRO A 238 28.03 -4.73 -9.19
CA PRO A 238 27.11 -4.69 -10.31
C PRO A 238 26.92 -3.26 -10.84
N ALA A 239 26.29 -3.17 -12.02
CA ALA A 239 25.79 -1.90 -12.51
C ALA A 239 24.80 -1.26 -11.51
N THR A 240 24.84 0.06 -11.45
CA THR A 240 23.96 0.92 -10.65
C THR A 240 23.57 2.13 -11.51
N ARG A 241 22.48 2.83 -11.16
CA ARG A 241 21.95 3.95 -11.94
C ARG A 241 22.95 5.13 -12.02
N GLU A 242 23.58 5.44 -10.89
CA GLU A 242 24.73 6.33 -10.78
C GLU A 242 26.02 5.53 -10.53
N SER A 243 27.21 6.11 -10.73
CA SER A 243 28.49 5.47 -10.39
C SER A 243 28.79 5.42 -8.89
N PHE A 244 27.95 6.09 -8.08
CA PHE A 244 27.96 6.14 -6.63
C PHE A 244 26.62 5.65 -6.09
N VAL A 245 26.51 5.48 -4.77
CA VAL A 245 25.22 5.29 -4.08
C VAL A 245 25.01 6.47 -3.15
N ALA A 246 23.81 7.05 -3.12
CA ALA A 246 23.51 8.18 -2.24
C ALA A 246 22.14 8.04 -1.57
N TRP A 247 22.02 8.58 -0.36
CA TRP A 247 20.73 8.81 0.28
C TRP A 247 20.68 10.20 0.95
N PRO A 248 19.75 11.09 0.56
CA PRO A 248 18.81 10.94 -0.55
C PRO A 248 19.53 10.82 -1.92
N PRO A 249 19.00 10.03 -2.87
CA PRO A 249 19.57 9.87 -4.21
C PRO A 249 19.27 11.07 -5.14
N PRO A 250 20.00 11.24 -6.25
CA PRO A 250 19.72 12.28 -7.24
C PRO A 250 18.34 12.13 -7.89
N GLY A 251 17.60 13.23 -8.00
CA GLY A 251 16.23 13.25 -8.55
C GLY A 251 15.14 13.47 -7.49
N TYR A 252 13.90 13.10 -7.81
CA TYR A 252 12.73 13.35 -6.97
C TYR A 252 12.63 12.34 -5.82
N VAL A 253 12.59 12.84 -4.58
CA VAL A 253 12.51 12.02 -3.35
C VAL A 253 11.34 12.50 -2.47
N PRO A 254 10.44 11.61 -2.01
CA PRO A 254 9.38 12.00 -1.08
C PRO A 254 9.94 12.50 0.25
N TYR A 255 9.36 13.57 0.81
CA TYR A 255 9.83 14.13 2.09
C TYR A 255 9.78 13.12 3.25
N GLN A 256 8.84 12.14 3.23
CA GLN A 256 8.71 11.11 4.26
C GLN A 256 9.94 10.19 4.39
N VAL A 257 10.67 9.98 3.29
CA VAL A 257 11.89 9.15 3.26
C VAL A 257 13.17 9.98 3.13
N THR A 258 13.04 11.30 3.25
CA THR A 258 14.17 12.24 3.31
C THR A 258 14.56 12.44 4.77
N TYR A 259 15.80 12.11 5.13
CA TYR A 259 16.23 12.00 6.54
C TYR A 259 17.36 12.99 6.87
N ALA A 260 17.56 13.28 8.17
CA ALA A 260 18.55 14.25 8.65
C ALA A 260 20.00 13.91 8.25
N ARG A 261 20.37 12.63 8.22
CA ARG A 261 21.69 12.17 7.74
C ARG A 261 21.67 11.92 6.24
N TRP A 262 22.47 12.68 5.51
CA TRP A 262 22.73 12.52 4.08
C TRP A 262 24.05 11.76 3.90
N SER A 263 24.15 10.92 2.88
CA SER A 263 25.30 10.05 2.67
C SER A 263 25.62 9.84 1.20
N PHE A 264 26.92 9.77 0.88
CA PHE A 264 27.47 9.48 -0.45
C PHE A 264 28.52 8.37 -0.33
N SER A 265 28.33 7.31 -1.09
CA SER A 265 29.11 6.07 -1.06
C SER A 265 29.73 5.79 -2.42
N TYR A 266 31.01 5.41 -2.45
CA TYR A 266 31.72 5.07 -3.68
C TYR A 266 32.76 3.95 -3.43
N PRO A 267 32.88 2.95 -4.33
CA PRO A 267 33.80 1.83 -4.15
C PRO A 267 35.26 2.29 -4.05
N GLY A 268 35.89 2.05 -2.90
CA GLY A 268 37.31 2.36 -2.66
C GLY A 268 37.68 3.84 -2.64
N ALA A 269 36.71 4.76 -2.52
CA ALA A 269 37.01 6.19 -2.41
C ALA A 269 37.64 6.56 -1.05
N ASP A 270 38.57 7.51 -1.09
CA ASP A 270 39.10 8.22 0.08
C ASP A 270 38.40 9.58 0.21
N PHE A 271 37.91 9.85 1.43
CA PHE A 271 37.15 11.04 1.79
C PHE A 271 37.88 11.95 2.80
N THR A 272 39.12 11.63 3.19
CA THR A 272 39.85 12.33 4.27
C THR A 272 40.07 13.82 4.03
N GLY A 273 40.12 14.25 2.76
CA GLY A 273 40.17 15.66 2.36
C GLY A 273 38.92 16.18 1.64
N THR A 274 37.82 15.42 1.63
CA THR A 274 36.59 15.83 0.92
C THR A 274 35.86 16.95 1.65
N THR A 275 35.35 17.92 0.88
CA THR A 275 34.45 18.96 1.40
C THR A 275 33.10 18.86 0.73
N VAL A 276 32.03 19.14 1.48
CA VAL A 276 30.64 19.13 1.00
C VAL A 276 30.06 20.52 1.16
N SER A 277 29.43 21.02 0.11
CA SER A 277 28.65 22.26 0.13
C SER A 277 27.26 22.01 -0.44
N MET A 278 26.26 22.71 0.09
CA MET A 278 24.86 22.53 -0.29
C MET A 278 24.13 23.86 -0.43
N THR A 279 23.13 23.90 -1.30
CA THR A 279 22.09 24.94 -1.30
C THR A 279 20.69 24.32 -1.22
N SER A 280 19.71 25.11 -0.82
CA SER A 280 18.27 24.83 -0.94
C SER A 280 17.63 25.94 -1.77
N ASN A 281 17.08 25.62 -2.94
CA ASN A 281 16.59 26.58 -3.93
C ASN A 281 17.59 27.73 -4.21
N GLY A 282 18.90 27.40 -4.25
CA GLY A 282 20.00 28.35 -4.45
C GLY A 282 20.51 29.06 -3.18
N VAL A 283 19.80 28.98 -2.05
CA VAL A 283 20.26 29.55 -0.77
C VAL A 283 21.25 28.60 -0.08
N PRO A 284 22.48 29.03 0.28
CA PRO A 284 23.45 28.17 0.96
C PRO A 284 22.95 27.59 2.29
N LEU A 285 23.31 26.33 2.57
CA LEU A 285 23.04 25.65 3.83
C LEU A 285 24.36 25.40 4.60
N SER A 286 24.28 25.42 5.93
CA SER A 286 25.35 24.82 6.75
C SER A 286 25.39 23.32 6.53
N VAL A 287 26.59 22.73 6.59
CA VAL A 287 26.81 21.29 6.48
C VAL A 287 27.75 20.85 7.59
N ALA A 288 27.30 19.90 8.41
CA ALA A 288 28.14 19.26 9.43
C ALA A 288 28.53 17.85 8.93
N LEU A 289 29.82 17.61 8.70
CA LEU A 289 30.32 16.26 8.38
C LEU A 289 30.33 15.39 9.64
N ALA A 290 30.00 14.11 9.49
CA ALA A 290 30.24 13.10 10.52
C ALA A 290 31.66 12.51 10.40
N PRO A 291 32.22 11.93 11.47
CA PRO A 291 33.49 11.21 11.39
C PRO A 291 33.45 10.07 10.36
N LEU A 292 34.56 9.88 9.64
CA LEU A 292 34.70 8.77 8.68
C LEU A 292 34.76 7.42 9.40
N ALA A 293 34.08 6.41 8.84
CA ALA A 293 34.01 5.07 9.39
C ALA A 293 34.17 4.00 8.30
N ALA A 294 35.18 3.14 8.45
CA ALA A 294 35.41 1.94 7.65
C ALA A 294 34.60 0.74 8.17
N GLY A 295 34.59 -0.37 7.44
CA GLY A 295 33.98 -1.64 7.89
C GLY A 295 32.50 -1.85 7.57
N TYR A 296 31.85 -0.93 6.85
CA TYR A 296 30.43 -1.04 6.46
C TYR A 296 30.27 -0.77 4.96
N GLY A 297 29.76 -1.74 4.19
CA GLY A 297 29.45 -1.60 2.75
C GLY A 297 30.56 -0.94 1.93
N GLU A 298 30.18 0.01 1.06
CA GLU A 298 31.14 0.87 0.36
C GLU A 298 31.69 1.99 1.28
N ASN A 299 32.88 2.50 0.99
CA ASN A 299 33.40 3.71 1.64
C ASN A 299 32.42 4.86 1.45
N THR A 300 32.11 5.57 2.53
CA THR A 300 30.98 6.51 2.59
C THR A 300 31.34 7.76 3.39
N LEU A 301 31.02 8.92 2.85
CA LEU A 301 30.95 10.19 3.59
C LEU A 301 29.52 10.45 4.03
N VAL A 302 29.34 10.94 5.26
CA VAL A 302 28.04 11.24 5.88
C VAL A 302 28.05 12.68 6.37
N TRP A 303 26.94 13.39 6.21
CA TRP A 303 26.77 14.75 6.69
C TRP A 303 25.32 15.06 7.09
N VAL A 304 25.13 16.20 7.74
CA VAL A 304 23.84 16.73 8.17
C VAL A 304 23.70 18.16 7.62
N PRO A 305 22.77 18.44 6.70
CA PRO A 305 22.46 19.80 6.28
C PRO A 305 21.69 20.56 7.36
N ALA A 306 21.86 21.89 7.39
CA ALA A 306 21.11 22.83 8.24
C ALA A 306 21.08 22.50 9.74
N ASN A 307 22.02 21.68 10.23
CA ASN A 307 22.07 21.14 11.59
C ASN A 307 20.76 20.39 12.00
N LEU A 308 20.11 19.71 11.06
CA LEU A 308 18.90 18.91 11.32
C LEU A 308 19.10 17.90 12.46
N ASN A 309 18.13 17.82 13.37
CA ASN A 309 18.19 16.94 14.54
C ASN A 309 18.20 15.45 14.14
N THR A 310 19.33 14.77 14.33
CA THR A 310 19.55 13.34 14.01
C THR A 310 18.87 12.35 14.97
N LEU A 311 18.16 12.85 15.99
CA LEU A 311 17.26 12.07 16.84
C LEU A 311 15.80 12.15 16.37
N ASN A 312 15.44 13.15 15.55
CA ASN A 312 14.06 13.35 15.09
C ASN A 312 13.70 12.38 13.96
N LEU A 313 12.61 11.63 14.16
CA LEU A 313 12.08 10.66 13.19
C LEU A 313 11.55 11.34 11.91
N ASN A 314 11.02 12.55 12.03
CA ASN A 314 10.42 13.35 10.95
C ASN A 314 11.30 14.55 10.61
N SER A 315 12.41 14.32 9.89
CA SER A 315 13.42 15.35 9.63
C SER A 315 12.98 16.45 8.65
N PHE A 316 11.98 16.17 7.80
CA PHE A 316 11.41 17.11 6.82
C PHE A 316 9.88 17.18 6.97
N SER A 317 9.30 18.36 6.72
CA SER A 317 7.85 18.58 6.67
C SER A 317 7.36 18.52 5.21
N PRO A 318 6.04 18.34 4.95
CA PRO A 318 5.52 18.33 3.59
C PRO A 318 5.77 19.68 2.90
N PRO A 319 6.54 19.75 1.81
CA PRO A 319 6.80 21.01 1.12
C PRO A 319 5.56 21.45 0.30
N ALA A 320 5.27 22.75 0.29
CA ALA A 320 4.16 23.32 -0.49
C ALA A 320 4.43 23.33 -2.01
N THR A 321 5.70 23.46 -2.38
CA THR A 321 6.25 23.30 -3.73
C THR A 321 7.56 22.54 -3.60
N ASP A 322 7.92 21.73 -4.60
CA ASP A 322 9.15 20.92 -4.58
C ASP A 322 10.40 21.76 -4.27
N THR A 323 11.25 21.28 -3.37
CA THR A 323 12.48 21.95 -2.94
C THR A 323 13.70 21.28 -3.56
N VAL A 324 14.49 22.03 -4.31
CA VAL A 324 15.72 21.56 -4.95
C VAL A 324 16.91 21.81 -4.03
N TYR A 325 17.56 20.73 -3.59
CA TYR A 325 18.81 20.77 -2.86
C TYR A 325 19.95 20.42 -3.80
N HIS A 326 20.82 21.37 -4.11
CA HIS A 326 22.04 21.09 -4.86
C HIS A 326 23.14 20.64 -3.90
N VAL A 327 23.84 19.56 -4.22
CA VAL A 327 24.96 19.00 -3.45
C VAL A 327 26.22 19.00 -4.31
N THR A 328 27.29 19.59 -3.80
CA THR A 328 28.64 19.49 -4.37
C THR A 328 29.58 18.81 -3.38
N LEU A 329 30.24 17.72 -3.80
CA LEU A 329 31.36 17.08 -3.10
C LEU A 329 32.66 17.34 -3.86
N ASN A 330 33.59 18.08 -3.26
CA ASN A 330 34.89 18.39 -3.86
C ASN A 330 36.00 17.53 -3.22
N ASN A 331 37.00 17.14 -4.00
CA ASN A 331 38.16 16.37 -3.53
C ASN A 331 37.77 14.99 -2.95
N VAL A 332 36.87 14.28 -3.63
CA VAL A 332 36.65 12.83 -3.42
C VAL A 332 37.76 12.09 -4.14
N ARG A 333 38.64 11.38 -3.44
CA ARG A 333 39.80 10.71 -4.07
C ARG A 333 39.45 9.31 -4.53
N ILE A 334 39.58 9.05 -5.83
CA ILE A 334 39.33 7.75 -6.46
C ILE A 334 40.64 7.32 -7.14
N SER A 335 41.18 6.17 -6.73
CA SER A 335 42.51 5.70 -7.13
C SER A 335 43.61 6.78 -6.96
N GLY A 336 43.50 7.57 -5.89
CA GLY A 336 44.40 8.69 -5.57
C GLY A 336 44.07 10.01 -6.28
N ALA A 337 43.38 9.99 -7.43
CA ALA A 337 43.02 11.20 -8.18
C ALA A 337 41.80 11.91 -7.56
N PRO A 338 41.84 13.25 -7.39
CA PRO A 338 40.70 14.00 -6.87
C PRO A 338 39.60 14.14 -7.92
N GLN A 339 38.37 13.87 -7.53
CA GLN A 339 37.15 14.02 -8.32
C GLN A 339 36.19 15.00 -7.64
N THR A 340 35.24 15.53 -8.41
CA THR A 340 34.17 16.41 -7.94
C THR A 340 32.83 15.90 -8.43
N PHE A 341 31.87 15.76 -7.51
CA PHE A 341 30.51 15.28 -7.81
C PHE A 341 29.50 16.38 -7.54
N ASN A 342 28.53 16.56 -8.45
CA ASN A 342 27.43 17.52 -8.32
C ASN A 342 26.11 16.82 -8.63
N TYR A 343 25.10 16.99 -7.78
CA TYR A 343 23.75 16.44 -8.04
C TYR A 343 22.64 17.21 -7.33
N ASP A 344 21.41 17.10 -7.86
CA ASP A 344 20.20 17.66 -7.27
C ASP A 344 19.39 16.59 -6.55
N VAL A 345 18.95 16.85 -5.33
CA VAL A 345 17.86 16.14 -4.66
C VAL A 345 16.62 17.03 -4.69
N ARG A 346 15.49 16.51 -5.17
CA ARG A 346 14.25 17.27 -5.36
C ARG A 346 13.19 16.74 -4.40
N VAL A 347 13.16 17.33 -3.21
CA VAL A 347 12.27 16.89 -2.12
C VAL A 347 10.85 17.39 -2.37
N PHE A 348 9.89 16.48 -2.45
CA PHE A 348 8.51 16.81 -2.83
C PHE A 348 7.46 16.19 -1.90
N ASN A 349 6.23 16.70 -1.98
CA ASN A 349 5.06 16.13 -1.31
C ASN A 349 4.35 15.12 -2.24
N PRO A 350 4.37 13.81 -1.96
CA PRO A 350 3.78 12.81 -2.84
C PRO A 350 2.23 12.73 -2.77
N ALA A 351 1.61 13.36 -1.77
CA ALA A 351 0.15 13.50 -1.72
C ALA A 351 -0.36 14.48 -2.80
N VAL A 352 0.50 15.35 -3.33
CA VAL A 352 0.17 16.33 -4.37
C VAL A 352 0.65 15.81 -5.74
N PRO A 353 -0.23 15.56 -6.72
CA PRO A 353 0.16 15.21 -8.08
C PRO A 353 1.04 16.26 -8.74
N GLY A 354 1.94 15.84 -9.64
CA GLY A 354 2.81 16.75 -10.40
C GLY A 354 2.14 17.30 -11.66
N PRO A 355 2.76 18.29 -12.33
CA PRO A 355 2.37 18.70 -13.69
C PRO A 355 2.50 17.58 -14.74
N ASP A 356 3.22 16.51 -14.39
CA ASP A 356 3.42 15.27 -15.13
C ASP A 356 2.43 14.14 -14.75
N TYR A 357 1.45 14.41 -13.89
CA TYR A 357 0.35 13.47 -13.60
C TYR A 357 -0.73 13.50 -14.69
N PHE A 358 -0.93 12.36 -15.35
CA PHE A 358 -2.02 12.15 -16.30
C PHE A 358 -2.84 10.91 -15.91
N PRO A 359 -4.11 11.06 -15.48
CA PRO A 359 -4.99 9.92 -15.21
C PRO A 359 -5.48 9.26 -16.52
N PRO A 360 -6.05 8.03 -16.44
CA PRO A 360 -6.70 7.40 -17.58
C PRO A 360 -8.07 8.07 -17.84
N LEU A 361 -8.16 8.84 -18.92
CA LEU A 361 -9.36 9.56 -19.34
C LEU A 361 -10.14 8.75 -20.37
N ILE A 362 -11.36 8.32 -20.03
CA ILE A 362 -12.16 7.45 -20.89
C ILE A 362 -12.89 8.25 -21.98
N SER A 363 -12.69 7.79 -23.22
CA SER A 363 -13.30 8.28 -24.46
C SER A 363 -14.14 7.18 -25.13
N GLY A 364 -15.18 7.58 -25.86
CA GLY A 364 -16.18 6.68 -26.44
C GLY A 364 -17.56 7.35 -26.44
N PRO A 365 -18.63 6.63 -26.81
CA PRO A 365 -19.97 7.21 -26.85
C PRO A 365 -20.48 7.58 -25.45
N THR A 366 -21.52 8.40 -25.39
CA THR A 366 -22.27 8.74 -24.16
C THR A 366 -23.51 7.86 -23.98
N GLN A 367 -23.88 7.09 -25.01
CA GLN A 367 -24.96 6.11 -24.99
C GLN A 367 -24.44 4.72 -25.41
N ALA A 368 -25.06 3.67 -24.88
CA ALA A 368 -24.82 2.29 -25.27
C ALA A 368 -26.15 1.51 -25.32
N LEU A 369 -26.17 0.37 -26.01
CA LEU A 369 -27.37 -0.47 -26.13
C LEU A 369 -27.28 -1.71 -25.24
N VAL A 370 -28.40 -2.10 -24.64
CA VAL A 370 -28.51 -3.35 -23.88
C VAL A 370 -28.12 -4.56 -24.76
N ASN A 371 -27.29 -5.45 -24.20
CA ASN A 371 -26.71 -6.63 -24.82
C ASN A 371 -25.81 -6.38 -26.04
N VAL A 372 -25.31 -5.15 -26.25
CA VAL A 372 -24.39 -4.81 -27.36
C VAL A 372 -23.01 -4.44 -26.82
N SER A 373 -21.99 -5.15 -27.29
CA SER A 373 -20.59 -4.84 -26.99
C SER A 373 -20.17 -3.51 -27.63
N THR A 374 -19.88 -2.52 -26.79
CA THR A 374 -19.51 -1.16 -27.16
C THR A 374 -18.05 -0.91 -26.79
N ALA A 375 -17.21 -0.51 -27.75
CA ALA A 375 -15.79 -0.24 -27.50
C ALA A 375 -15.56 1.17 -26.91
N PHE A 376 -14.64 1.28 -25.96
CA PHE A 376 -14.16 2.52 -25.35
C PHE A 376 -12.62 2.52 -25.34
N ASN A 377 -12.03 3.71 -25.42
CA ASN A 377 -10.57 3.92 -25.36
C ASN A 377 -10.21 4.86 -24.21
N PHE A 378 -9.01 4.77 -23.67
CA PHE A 378 -8.54 5.66 -22.60
C PHE A 378 -7.10 6.13 -22.83
N THR A 379 -6.69 7.21 -22.16
CA THR A 379 -5.28 7.65 -22.18
C THR A 379 -4.40 6.69 -21.37
N ALA A 380 -3.26 6.30 -21.92
CA ALA A 380 -2.26 5.50 -21.21
C ALA A 380 -1.63 6.32 -20.06
N VAL A 381 -1.22 5.62 -18.99
CA VAL A 381 -0.56 6.20 -17.81
C VAL A 381 0.89 5.69 -17.74
N SER A 382 1.80 6.55 -17.29
CA SER A 382 3.20 6.19 -17.04
C SER A 382 3.31 5.00 -16.07
N ASN A 383 4.31 4.13 -16.27
CA ASN A 383 4.62 2.97 -15.42
C ASN A 383 3.50 1.90 -15.30
N ALA A 384 2.39 2.04 -16.03
CA ALA A 384 1.31 1.05 -16.08
C ALA A 384 1.72 -0.19 -16.87
N ALA A 385 1.70 -1.34 -16.22
CA ALA A 385 1.96 -2.64 -16.85
C ALA A 385 0.67 -3.32 -17.33
N SER A 386 -0.46 -3.05 -16.68
CA SER A 386 -1.80 -3.45 -17.12
C SER A 386 -2.85 -2.47 -16.60
N TYR A 387 -4.13 -2.72 -16.88
CA TYR A 387 -5.23 -1.88 -16.40
C TYR A 387 -6.38 -2.75 -15.88
N GLN A 388 -7.17 -2.19 -14.97
CA GLN A 388 -8.47 -2.70 -14.57
C GLN A 388 -9.55 -1.69 -14.94
N PHE A 389 -10.67 -2.21 -15.41
CA PHE A 389 -11.87 -1.49 -15.76
C PHE A 389 -12.98 -1.85 -14.77
N ARG A 390 -13.71 -0.83 -14.30
CA ARG A 390 -14.92 -0.96 -13.47
C ARG A 390 -16.12 -0.43 -14.25
N GLN A 391 -17.15 -1.25 -14.35
CA GLN A 391 -18.50 -0.80 -14.70
C GLN A 391 -19.36 -0.82 -13.45
N SER A 392 -20.11 0.24 -13.19
CA SER A 392 -21.00 0.32 -12.04
C SER A 392 -22.36 0.91 -12.40
N ARG A 393 -23.44 0.38 -11.84
CA ARG A 393 -24.78 0.96 -12.00
C ARG A 393 -24.94 2.16 -11.07
N LEU A 394 -25.45 3.27 -11.60
CA LEU A 394 -25.77 4.46 -10.83
C LEU A 394 -27.25 4.44 -10.40
N GLY A 395 -27.50 4.85 -9.16
CA GLY A 395 -28.81 4.97 -8.54
C GLY A 395 -29.25 6.43 -8.38
N ASN A 396 -29.99 6.69 -7.30
CA ASN A 396 -30.50 8.02 -6.98
C ASN A 396 -29.35 9.02 -6.77
N SER A 397 -29.56 10.27 -7.20
CA SER A 397 -28.59 11.37 -7.03
C SER A 397 -28.74 12.14 -5.72
N THR A 398 -29.64 11.71 -4.85
CA THR A 398 -29.85 12.27 -3.51
C THR A 398 -29.99 11.13 -2.50
N PHE A 399 -29.27 11.24 -1.39
CA PHE A 399 -29.36 10.34 -0.24
C PHE A 399 -29.57 11.19 1.02
N THR A 400 -30.46 10.74 1.92
CA THR A 400 -30.77 11.43 3.18
C THR A 400 -30.90 10.41 4.31
N ASP A 401 -30.34 10.74 5.47
CA ASP A 401 -30.44 9.97 6.71
C ASP A 401 -30.48 10.90 7.93
N GLY A 402 -31.37 10.62 8.89
CA GLY A 402 -31.49 11.32 10.18
C GLY A 402 -31.40 10.35 11.36
N ALA A 403 -30.81 9.18 11.18
CA ALA A 403 -30.85 8.02 12.08
C ALA A 403 -32.27 7.46 12.36
N GLU A 404 -33.33 8.03 11.79
CA GLU A 404 -34.73 7.59 11.97
C GLU A 404 -34.92 6.08 11.80
N ASN A 405 -34.33 5.49 10.74
CA ASN A 405 -34.44 4.06 10.43
C ASN A 405 -33.35 3.19 11.10
N GLY A 406 -32.75 3.67 12.18
CA GLY A 406 -31.63 3.02 12.85
C GLY A 406 -30.29 3.35 12.18
N LEU A 407 -29.27 2.54 12.48
CA LEU A 407 -27.89 2.79 12.05
C LEU A 407 -27.46 1.91 10.84
N GLY A 408 -28.41 1.26 10.15
CA GLY A 408 -28.13 0.27 9.10
C GLY A 408 -27.39 0.81 7.86
N ASN A 409 -27.37 2.13 7.65
CA ASN A 409 -26.56 2.77 6.60
C ASN A 409 -25.09 2.99 7.01
N PHE A 410 -24.72 2.76 8.27
CA PHE A 410 -23.43 3.17 8.83
C PHE A 410 -22.63 2.00 9.42
N VAL A 411 -21.31 2.02 9.21
CA VAL A 411 -20.35 1.26 10.02
C VAL A 411 -19.93 2.13 11.19
N VAL A 412 -20.30 1.72 12.40
CA VAL A 412 -20.02 2.45 13.64
C VAL A 412 -18.80 1.85 14.33
N GLN A 413 -17.78 2.68 14.54
CA GLN A 413 -16.61 2.37 15.36
C GLN A 413 -16.49 3.48 16.42
N ALA A 414 -17.39 3.40 17.40
CA ALA A 414 -17.47 4.27 18.56
C ALA A 414 -17.30 3.42 19.83
N ALA A 415 -17.26 4.05 21.00
CA ALA A 415 -17.39 3.36 22.28
C ALA A 415 -18.84 2.90 22.53
N THR A 416 -19.38 2.06 21.63
CA THR A 416 -20.81 1.68 21.54
C THR A 416 -21.35 0.94 22.76
N ASN A 417 -20.47 0.47 23.64
CA ASN A 417 -20.85 -0.19 24.90
C ASN A 417 -20.98 0.81 26.06
N LEU A 418 -20.68 2.10 25.84
CA LEU A 418 -20.68 3.17 26.85
C LEU A 418 -21.73 4.26 26.59
N TYR A 419 -22.22 4.42 25.35
CA TYR A 419 -23.33 5.31 25.00
C TYR A 419 -24.03 4.90 23.69
N ALA A 420 -25.23 5.45 23.46
CA ALA A 420 -26.01 5.22 22.26
C ALA A 420 -25.68 6.24 21.17
N VAL A 421 -25.07 5.80 20.06
CA VAL A 421 -24.78 6.63 18.87
C VAL A 421 -26.05 7.12 18.14
N ARG A 422 -27.23 6.63 18.53
CA ARG A 422 -28.55 7.09 18.07
C ARG A 422 -29.32 7.70 19.25
N ASP A 423 -29.25 9.01 19.38
CA ASP A 423 -29.90 9.77 20.47
C ASP A 423 -31.37 10.07 20.10
N SER A 424 -32.26 10.11 21.10
CA SER A 424 -33.70 10.43 20.95
C SER A 424 -34.18 11.58 21.85
N ALA A 425 -33.31 12.13 22.70
CA ALA A 425 -33.52 13.35 23.45
C ALA A 425 -33.18 14.57 22.57
N VAL A 426 -31.96 14.61 22.03
CA VAL A 426 -31.40 15.73 21.24
C VAL A 426 -31.41 15.38 19.75
N LYS A 427 -32.19 16.13 18.98
CA LYS A 427 -32.33 16.05 17.51
C LYS A 427 -32.85 17.39 16.98
N GLN A 428 -32.67 17.65 15.69
CA GLN A 428 -33.23 18.82 15.01
C GLN A 428 -34.66 18.55 14.53
N SER A 429 -34.94 17.32 14.10
CA SER A 429 -36.26 16.91 13.61
C SER A 429 -36.49 15.41 13.84
N GLY A 430 -37.69 14.92 13.50
CA GLY A 430 -37.99 13.49 13.63
C GLY A 430 -37.98 13.00 15.08
N GLY A 431 -37.63 11.73 15.27
CA GLY A 431 -37.45 11.10 16.57
C GLY A 431 -35.99 11.05 17.05
N PHE A 432 -35.01 11.13 16.15
CA PHE A 432 -33.62 10.73 16.43
C PHE A 432 -32.55 11.64 15.82
N SER A 433 -31.31 11.49 16.28
CA SER A 433 -30.12 12.00 15.59
C SER A 433 -28.91 11.08 15.81
N LEU A 434 -27.81 11.32 15.10
CA LEU A 434 -26.52 10.70 15.38
C LEU A 434 -25.81 11.48 16.50
N HIS A 435 -25.35 10.77 17.53
CA HIS A 435 -24.59 11.33 18.65
C HIS A 435 -23.19 10.74 18.70
N LEU A 436 -22.20 11.58 19.00
CA LEU A 436 -20.81 11.20 19.21
C LEU A 436 -20.30 11.86 20.50
N ALA A 437 -20.18 11.06 21.56
CA ALA A 437 -19.60 11.42 22.84
C ALA A 437 -18.32 10.61 23.09
N GLN A 438 -17.46 11.08 24.00
CA GLN A 438 -16.16 10.45 24.27
C GLN A 438 -16.07 10.03 25.75
N PRO A 439 -16.80 8.99 26.19
CA PRO A 439 -16.67 8.45 27.55
C PRO A 439 -15.28 7.84 27.83
N ASP A 440 -14.55 7.49 26.77
CA ASP A 440 -13.13 7.21 26.76
C ASP A 440 -12.42 8.18 25.79
N ALA A 441 -11.09 8.21 25.84
CA ALA A 441 -10.28 9.02 24.92
C ALA A 441 -10.23 8.47 23.47
N ALA A 442 -11.11 7.54 23.09
CA ALA A 442 -11.12 6.97 21.75
C ALA A 442 -11.71 7.93 20.71
N ARG A 443 -11.33 7.72 19.44
CA ARG A 443 -11.94 8.37 18.28
C ARG A 443 -13.29 7.71 18.01
N GLN A 444 -14.32 8.52 17.81
CA GLN A 444 -15.68 8.06 17.57
C GLN A 444 -15.97 8.21 16.08
N LEU A 445 -16.13 7.09 15.37
CA LEU A 445 -16.29 7.06 13.92
C LEU A 445 -17.65 6.52 13.52
N VAL A 446 -18.34 7.23 12.63
CA VAL A 446 -19.57 6.76 11.96
C VAL A 446 -19.37 6.89 10.46
N THR A 447 -19.09 5.76 9.80
CA THR A 447 -18.73 5.71 8.37
C THR A 447 -19.94 5.34 7.54
N LEU A 448 -20.28 6.13 6.53
CA LEU A 448 -21.41 5.83 5.64
C LEU A 448 -21.06 4.66 4.71
N ASN A 449 -21.83 3.57 4.79
CA ASN A 449 -21.58 2.34 4.03
C ASN A 449 -22.14 2.40 2.60
N ARG A 450 -21.94 3.54 1.94
CA ARG A 450 -22.35 3.80 0.55
C ARG A 450 -21.20 4.48 -0.19
N LEU A 451 -21.22 4.41 -1.52
CA LEU A 451 -20.24 5.02 -2.42
C LEU A 451 -21.00 5.93 -3.39
N PHE A 452 -20.52 7.14 -3.63
CA PHE A 452 -21.21 8.14 -4.46
C PHE A 452 -20.27 8.69 -5.52
N LEU A 453 -20.80 9.05 -6.69
CA LEU A 453 -20.09 9.81 -7.71
C LEU A 453 -20.28 11.31 -7.46
N ALA A 454 -19.20 12.07 -7.29
CA ALA A 454 -19.28 13.52 -7.19
C ALA A 454 -19.45 14.19 -8.57
N ALA A 455 -20.15 15.30 -8.58
CA ALA A 455 -20.38 16.20 -9.71
C ALA A 455 -20.12 17.66 -9.30
N THR A 456 -20.04 18.56 -10.28
CA THR A 456 -19.70 19.99 -10.07
C THR A 456 -20.73 20.76 -9.24
N ASN A 457 -21.93 20.21 -9.03
CA ASN A 457 -23.00 20.73 -8.19
C ASN A 457 -23.35 19.80 -7.00
N SER A 458 -22.53 18.79 -6.69
CA SER A 458 -22.74 17.95 -5.51
C SER A 458 -22.47 18.72 -4.22
N ALA A 459 -23.30 18.51 -3.20
CA ALA A 459 -23.10 19.07 -1.87
C ALA A 459 -23.51 18.08 -0.77
N LEU A 460 -22.69 18.03 0.29
CA LEU A 460 -23.07 17.47 1.57
C LEU A 460 -23.74 18.57 2.41
N THR A 461 -24.86 18.24 3.04
CA THR A 461 -25.57 19.09 4.00
C THR A 461 -25.89 18.28 5.25
N PHE A 462 -25.85 18.90 6.42
CA PHE A 462 -26.21 18.28 7.69
C PHE A 462 -26.49 19.34 8.73
N HIS A 463 -27.40 19.07 9.66
CA HIS A 463 -27.59 19.88 10.86
C HIS A 463 -26.57 19.42 11.91
N SER A 464 -25.78 20.35 12.43
CA SER A 464 -24.72 20.12 13.41
C SER A 464 -25.04 20.79 14.73
N ARG A 465 -24.82 20.09 15.85
CA ARG A 465 -24.75 20.70 17.18
C ARG A 465 -23.57 20.13 17.98
N LEU A 466 -22.47 20.85 18.06
CA LEU A 466 -21.36 20.54 18.96
C LEU A 466 -21.60 21.26 20.29
N GLY A 467 -22.02 20.51 21.31
CA GLY A 467 -22.36 21.02 22.64
C GLY A 467 -21.15 21.11 23.57
N TRP A 468 -21.25 20.55 24.79
CA TRP A 468 -20.14 20.52 25.74
C TRP A 468 -18.95 19.73 25.16
N ALA A 469 -17.88 20.44 24.84
CA ALA A 469 -16.67 19.91 24.21
C ALA A 469 -15.47 20.82 24.48
N SER A 470 -14.29 20.24 24.75
CA SER A 470 -13.06 21.03 24.90
C SER A 470 -12.52 21.45 23.54
N SER A 471 -11.66 22.48 23.49
CA SER A 471 -10.99 22.90 22.25
C SER A 471 -10.04 21.87 21.65
N LEU A 472 -9.86 20.72 22.33
CA LEU A 472 -9.04 19.59 21.90
C LEU A 472 -9.91 18.39 21.49
N GLN A 473 -11.23 18.48 21.66
CA GLN A 473 -12.22 17.60 21.04
C GLN A 473 -12.72 18.27 19.75
N ILE A 474 -12.63 17.56 18.62
CA ILE A 474 -12.82 18.14 17.30
C ILE A 474 -13.76 17.27 16.46
N ALA A 475 -14.88 17.86 16.07
CA ALA A 475 -15.88 17.32 15.15
C ALA A 475 -15.44 17.47 13.70
N ARG A 476 -15.60 16.42 12.89
CA ARG A 476 -15.19 16.42 11.48
C ARG A 476 -16.12 15.62 10.58
N MET A 477 -16.32 16.15 9.37
CA MET A 477 -16.69 15.31 8.22
C MET A 477 -15.44 15.03 7.41
N GLN A 478 -15.28 13.79 6.98
CA GLN A 478 -14.12 13.32 6.22
C GLN A 478 -14.56 12.64 4.92
N ILE A 479 -13.78 12.82 3.86
CA ILE A 479 -13.95 12.17 2.56
C ILE A 479 -12.84 11.14 2.33
N SER A 480 -13.17 10.03 1.66
CA SER A 480 -12.20 9.06 1.13
C SER A 480 -12.46 8.87 -0.36
N LEU A 481 -11.38 8.84 -1.15
CA LEU A 481 -11.37 8.67 -2.62
C LEU A 481 -10.81 7.30 -3.03
N ASP A 482 -10.35 6.52 -2.06
CA ASP A 482 -9.68 5.23 -2.20
C ASP A 482 -10.48 4.11 -1.50
N GLU A 483 -11.80 4.23 -1.54
CA GLU A 483 -12.79 3.26 -1.02
C GLU A 483 -12.75 3.02 0.50
N GLY A 484 -12.00 3.82 1.26
CA GLY A 484 -11.97 3.86 2.72
C GLY A 484 -10.59 3.73 3.36
N ASN A 485 -9.52 3.64 2.56
CA ASN A 485 -8.16 3.39 3.05
C ASN A 485 -7.53 4.65 3.67
N SER A 486 -7.67 5.82 3.04
CA SER A 486 -7.26 7.12 3.56
C SER A 486 -8.42 8.12 3.59
N TRP A 487 -8.28 9.13 4.45
CA TRP A 487 -9.37 10.05 4.79
C TRP A 487 -8.83 11.48 4.93
N SER A 488 -9.50 12.44 4.28
CA SER A 488 -9.19 13.87 4.36
C SER A 488 -10.35 14.65 4.96
N ASP A 489 -10.06 15.67 5.77
CA ASP A 489 -11.08 16.51 6.42
C ASP A 489 -11.73 17.45 5.39
N ILE A 490 -13.07 17.48 5.34
CA ILE A 490 -13.87 18.38 4.50
C ILE A 490 -14.74 19.35 5.32
N TYR A 491 -14.86 19.11 6.62
CA TYR A 491 -15.41 20.01 7.63
C TYR A 491 -14.67 19.76 8.94
N THR A 492 -14.34 20.82 9.68
CA THR A 492 -13.76 20.72 11.03
C THR A 492 -14.40 21.75 11.96
N GLN A 493 -14.62 21.37 13.22
CA GLN A 493 -15.13 22.24 14.27
C GLN A 493 -14.57 21.78 15.62
N ALA A 494 -13.78 22.63 16.28
CA ALA A 494 -13.29 22.37 17.64
C ALA A 494 -14.35 22.76 18.67
N GLY A 495 -14.34 22.10 19.83
CA GLY A 495 -15.15 22.49 20.99
C GLY A 495 -14.78 23.85 21.56
N THR A 496 -15.64 24.42 22.39
CA THR A 496 -15.48 25.79 22.92
C THR A 496 -14.73 25.85 24.25
N GLY A 497 -14.41 24.71 24.88
CA GLY A 497 -14.00 24.66 26.28
C GLY A 497 -15.18 24.69 27.26
N GLY A 498 -16.41 24.72 26.75
CA GLY A 498 -17.66 24.78 27.51
C GLY A 498 -18.84 24.32 26.65
N SER A 499 -20.04 24.85 26.93
CA SER A 499 -21.35 24.36 26.45
C SER A 499 -21.61 24.37 24.94
N GLY A 500 -20.77 25.04 24.14
CA GLY A 500 -20.86 25.02 22.68
C GLY A 500 -22.19 25.56 22.12
N GLU A 501 -22.74 24.85 21.14
CA GLU A 501 -23.91 25.27 20.36
C GLU A 501 -25.23 24.98 21.12
N ALA A 502 -26.02 26.03 21.35
CA ALA A 502 -27.30 25.93 22.05
C ALA A 502 -28.38 25.15 21.28
N GLY A 503 -28.26 25.06 19.95
CA GLY A 503 -29.14 24.33 19.05
C GLY A 503 -28.43 23.97 17.76
N PHE A 504 -29.09 23.25 16.85
CA PHE A 504 -28.48 22.82 15.61
C PHE A 504 -28.33 23.96 14.58
N THR A 505 -27.20 23.98 13.89
CA THR A 505 -26.91 24.85 12.74
C THR A 505 -26.81 24.02 11.47
N LEU A 506 -27.49 24.41 10.39
CA LEU A 506 -27.30 23.80 9.07
C LEU A 506 -25.88 24.10 8.56
N ARG A 507 -25.13 23.05 8.26
CA ARG A 507 -23.82 23.08 7.62
C ARG A 507 -23.95 22.62 6.17
N THR A 508 -23.11 23.15 5.29
CA THR A 508 -23.07 22.83 3.87
C THR A 508 -21.63 22.78 3.41
N VAL A 509 -21.25 21.68 2.74
CA VAL A 509 -19.91 21.43 2.22
C VAL A 509 -20.03 21.13 0.73
N PRO A 510 -19.51 22.00 -0.16
CA PRO A 510 -19.53 21.75 -1.59
C PRO A 510 -18.55 20.62 -1.94
N LEU A 511 -19.00 19.66 -2.74
CA LEU A 511 -18.20 18.50 -3.16
C LEU A 511 -17.64 18.63 -4.59
N ALA A 512 -17.80 19.81 -5.20
CA ALA A 512 -17.38 20.11 -6.57
C ALA A 512 -15.87 19.89 -6.83
N ALA A 513 -15.04 19.97 -5.80
CA ALA A 513 -13.60 19.72 -5.88
C ALA A 513 -13.23 18.27 -6.27
N TRP A 514 -14.17 17.33 -6.12
CA TRP A 514 -13.99 15.91 -6.43
C TRP A 514 -14.83 15.45 -7.64
N ALA A 515 -15.39 16.38 -8.43
CA ALA A 515 -16.27 16.06 -9.54
C ALA A 515 -15.64 15.05 -10.53
N GLY A 516 -16.38 13.98 -10.85
CA GLY A 516 -15.92 12.86 -11.67
C GLY A 516 -15.24 11.72 -10.90
N GLN A 517 -15.10 11.83 -9.57
CA GLN A 517 -14.50 10.79 -8.72
C GLN A 517 -15.55 10.12 -7.83
N THR A 518 -15.35 8.84 -7.50
CA THR A 518 -16.16 8.14 -6.48
C THR A 518 -15.63 8.42 -5.07
N PHE A 519 -16.53 8.66 -4.12
CA PHE A 519 -16.16 8.96 -2.73
C PHE A 519 -17.02 8.24 -1.68
N ARG A 520 -16.42 8.02 -0.51
CA ARG A 520 -17.11 7.68 0.75
C ARG A 520 -17.05 8.86 1.73
N LEU A 521 -17.96 8.88 2.71
CA LEU A 521 -17.97 9.86 3.80
C LEU A 521 -17.91 9.21 5.18
N ARG A 522 -17.27 9.88 6.13
CA ARG A 522 -17.18 9.49 7.54
C ARG A 522 -17.33 10.68 8.47
N ILE A 523 -18.14 10.51 9.51
CA ILE A 523 -18.21 11.38 10.67
C ILE A 523 -17.10 10.93 11.64
N ASN A 524 -16.24 11.85 12.07
CA ASN A 524 -15.16 11.59 13.02
C ASN A 524 -15.18 12.65 14.13
N TYR A 525 -15.43 12.22 15.37
CA TYR A 525 -15.22 13.03 16.57
C TYR A 525 -14.02 12.46 17.32
N ASP A 526 -12.92 13.23 17.40
CA ASP A 526 -11.71 12.78 18.09
C ASP A 526 -11.15 13.81 19.07
N PHE A 527 -10.25 13.29 19.90
CA PHE A 527 -9.47 14.00 20.91
C PHE A 527 -8.00 13.56 20.75
N THR A 528 -7.06 14.46 21.08
CA THR A 528 -5.62 14.19 20.97
C THR A 528 -4.94 13.96 22.31
N VAL A 529 -4.90 14.97 23.18
CA VAL A 529 -4.24 14.93 24.50
C VAL A 529 -4.71 16.11 25.37
N GLY A 530 -4.63 16.01 26.69
CA GLY A 530 -5.01 17.08 27.64
C GLY A 530 -6.36 16.84 28.31
N ASN A 531 -7.18 17.88 28.44
CA ASN A 531 -8.49 17.81 29.09
C ASN A 531 -9.63 17.74 28.04
N TYR A 532 -10.65 16.95 28.35
CA TYR A 532 -11.85 16.73 27.53
C TYR A 532 -13.08 16.56 28.42
N PHE A 533 -14.26 16.54 27.83
CA PHE A 533 -15.52 16.20 28.51
C PHE A 533 -15.82 14.71 28.28
N PRO A 534 -15.65 13.85 29.31
CA PRO A 534 -15.93 12.41 29.23
C PRO A 534 -17.41 12.05 29.47
N GLN A 535 -18.29 13.05 29.56
CA GLN A 535 -19.71 12.83 29.80
C GLN A 535 -20.44 12.36 28.54
N THR A 536 -21.58 11.69 28.76
CA THR A 536 -22.50 11.22 27.70
C THR A 536 -23.89 11.83 27.85
N ASP A 537 -24.05 12.80 28.75
CA ASP A 537 -25.30 13.50 29.05
C ASP A 537 -25.86 14.27 27.83
N PRO A 538 -27.20 14.48 27.77
CA PRO A 538 -27.84 15.24 26.69
C PRO A 538 -27.24 16.64 26.49
N GLY A 539 -26.64 16.87 25.32
CA GLY A 539 -25.95 18.13 24.99
C GLY A 539 -24.43 18.11 25.22
N VAL A 540 -23.83 16.97 25.55
CA VAL A 540 -22.37 16.75 25.53
C VAL A 540 -21.94 16.14 24.20
N GLY A 541 -20.76 16.52 23.71
CA GLY A 541 -20.22 16.00 22.45
C GLY A 541 -20.92 16.57 21.22
N TRP A 542 -20.90 15.81 20.13
CA TRP A 542 -21.38 16.24 18.81
C TRP A 542 -22.64 15.50 18.38
N TYR A 543 -23.62 16.26 17.87
CA TYR A 543 -24.84 15.75 17.26
C TYR A 543 -24.90 16.10 15.78
N VAL A 544 -25.34 15.14 14.96
CA VAL A 544 -25.54 15.27 13.51
C VAL A 544 -26.92 14.75 13.14
N ASP A 545 -27.71 15.57 12.45
CA ASP A 545 -29.08 15.24 12.00
C ASP A 545 -29.29 15.72 10.54
N ASN A 546 -30.31 15.20 9.85
CA ASN A 546 -30.65 15.50 8.46
C ASN A 546 -29.43 15.47 7.52
N PHE A 547 -28.59 14.44 7.64
CA PHE A 547 -27.44 14.22 6.78
C PHE A 547 -27.93 13.94 5.36
N THR A 548 -27.68 14.86 4.44
CA THR A 548 -28.18 14.80 3.06
C THR A 548 -27.06 15.09 2.06
N ILE A 549 -26.83 14.15 1.15
CA ILE A 549 -25.96 14.32 -0.02
C ILE A 549 -26.86 14.60 -1.22
N THR A 550 -26.55 15.65 -1.99
CA THR A 550 -27.31 16.08 -3.18
C THR A 550 -26.46 16.03 -4.43
N ASN A 551 -27.12 15.85 -5.59
CA ASN A 551 -26.54 15.80 -6.93
C ASN A 551 -25.35 14.84 -7.06
N ALA A 552 -25.34 13.73 -6.31
CA ALA A 552 -24.27 12.74 -6.29
C ALA A 552 -24.87 11.34 -6.48
N PRO A 553 -24.84 10.75 -7.70
CA PRO A 553 -25.38 9.43 -7.95
C PRO A 553 -24.74 8.35 -7.07
N GLU A 554 -25.56 7.59 -6.34
CA GLU A 554 -25.09 6.43 -5.59
C GLU A 554 -24.58 5.32 -6.54
N VAL A 555 -23.45 4.72 -6.21
CA VAL A 555 -22.81 3.63 -6.96
C VAL A 555 -23.30 2.30 -6.40
N LEU A 556 -24.33 1.72 -7.02
CA LEU A 556 -25.12 0.62 -6.44
C LEU A 556 -24.44 -0.75 -6.52
N SER A 557 -23.90 -1.09 -7.69
CA SER A 557 -23.37 -2.42 -7.99
C SER A 557 -22.24 -2.32 -9.00
N SER A 558 -21.07 -2.81 -8.64
CA SER A 558 -19.83 -2.70 -9.41
C SER A 558 -19.36 -4.07 -9.91
N VAL A 559 -18.87 -4.13 -11.14
CA VAL A 559 -18.16 -5.29 -11.70
C VAL A 559 -16.81 -4.81 -12.21
N ILE A 560 -15.74 -5.45 -11.75
CA ILE A 560 -14.36 -5.17 -12.17
C ILE A 560 -13.91 -6.27 -13.14
N ALA A 561 -13.25 -5.88 -14.23
CA ALA A 561 -12.56 -6.77 -15.14
C ALA A 561 -11.13 -6.27 -15.37
N SER A 562 -10.16 -7.19 -15.46
CA SER A 562 -8.81 -6.86 -15.95
C SER A 562 -8.87 -6.66 -17.47
N THR A 563 -8.18 -5.64 -17.95
CA THR A 563 -8.04 -5.35 -19.39
C THR A 563 -6.58 -5.53 -19.80
N ALA A 564 -6.36 -5.94 -21.05
CA ALA A 564 -5.01 -6.13 -21.58
C ALA A 564 -4.21 -4.81 -21.65
N THR A 565 -2.97 -4.87 -22.11
CA THR A 565 -2.06 -3.73 -22.26
C THR A 565 -2.54 -2.66 -23.25
N SER A 566 -3.54 -2.96 -24.09
CA SER A 566 -4.18 -1.97 -24.95
C SER A 566 -5.01 -0.97 -24.14
N SER A 567 -4.92 0.32 -24.48
CA SER A 567 -5.66 1.39 -23.81
C SER A 567 -7.13 1.45 -24.24
N SER A 568 -7.82 0.31 -24.18
CA SER A 568 -9.16 0.08 -24.73
C SER A 568 -9.90 -1.03 -23.98
N PHE A 569 -11.22 -0.94 -23.85
CA PHE A 569 -12.06 -1.99 -23.27
C PHE A 569 -13.42 -2.09 -23.96
N HIS A 570 -14.14 -3.18 -23.70
CA HIS A 570 -15.51 -3.40 -24.19
C HIS A 570 -16.52 -3.37 -23.03
N PHE A 571 -17.62 -2.65 -23.25
CA PHE A 571 -18.74 -2.51 -22.33
C PHE A 571 -19.98 -3.17 -22.93
N SER A 572 -20.53 -4.17 -22.23
CA SER A 572 -21.66 -5.00 -22.68
C SER A 572 -22.76 -5.05 -21.61
N PRO A 573 -23.54 -3.97 -21.43
CA PRO A 573 -24.51 -3.86 -20.34
C PRO A 573 -25.75 -4.73 -20.56
N THR A 574 -26.19 -5.44 -19.52
CA THR A 574 -27.38 -6.32 -19.54
C THR A 574 -28.68 -5.63 -19.09
N ASN A 575 -28.60 -4.40 -18.57
CA ASN A 575 -29.76 -3.61 -18.13
C ASN A 575 -29.68 -2.18 -18.66
N ALA A 576 -30.83 -1.55 -18.87
CA ALA A 576 -30.91 -0.12 -19.16
C ALA A 576 -30.70 0.74 -17.89
N GLY A 577 -30.39 2.03 -18.08
CA GLY A 577 -30.15 3.01 -17.02
C GLY A 577 -28.76 3.64 -17.10
N SER A 578 -28.42 4.45 -16.09
CA SER A 578 -27.13 5.12 -16.01
C SER A 578 -26.04 4.21 -15.45
N TYR A 579 -24.90 4.17 -16.13
CA TYR A 579 -23.69 3.47 -15.69
C TYR A 579 -22.54 4.46 -15.51
N LEU A 580 -21.66 4.16 -14.58
CA LEU A 580 -20.34 4.77 -14.42
C LEU A 580 -19.29 3.79 -14.94
N LEU A 581 -18.40 4.29 -15.80
CA LEU A 581 -17.27 3.55 -16.35
C LEU A 581 -15.98 4.17 -15.79
N GLU A 582 -15.09 3.37 -15.22
CA GLU A 582 -13.83 3.83 -14.60
C GLU A 582 -12.67 2.91 -14.97
N VAL A 583 -11.47 3.46 -15.04
CA VAL A 583 -10.23 2.71 -15.30
C VAL A 583 -9.18 3.07 -14.25
N ARG A 584 -8.40 2.08 -13.81
CA ARG A 584 -7.16 2.29 -13.05
C ARG A 584 -6.01 1.51 -13.68
N PRO A 585 -4.81 2.09 -13.81
CA PRO A 585 -3.63 1.29 -14.12
C PRO A 585 -3.22 0.41 -12.93
N LEU A 586 -2.58 -0.69 -13.25
CA LEU A 586 -1.73 -1.44 -12.33
C LEU A 586 -0.30 -1.03 -12.67
N LEU A 587 0.31 -0.25 -11.77
CA LEU A 587 1.67 0.27 -11.93
C LEU A 587 2.67 -0.79 -11.50
N PHE A 588 3.87 -0.77 -12.09
CA PHE A 588 4.98 -1.62 -11.65
C PHE A 588 4.62 -3.11 -11.54
N VAL A 589 3.97 -3.63 -12.59
CA VAL A 589 3.30 -4.95 -12.71
C VAL A 589 1.89 -5.00 -12.10
N ASP A 590 1.74 -5.12 -10.78
CA ASP A 590 0.47 -5.52 -10.15
C ASP A 590 -0.18 -4.48 -9.23
N TYR A 591 0.46 -3.34 -8.96
CA TYR A 591 0.01 -2.39 -7.93
C TYR A 591 -1.12 -1.46 -8.41
N PRO A 592 -2.37 -1.60 -7.93
CA PRO A 592 -3.45 -0.71 -8.32
C PRO A 592 -3.30 0.67 -7.66
N VAL A 593 -3.58 1.73 -8.43
CA VAL A 593 -3.83 3.07 -7.88
C VAL A 593 -5.34 3.32 -7.67
N ALA A 594 -5.69 4.50 -7.14
CA ALA A 594 -7.06 4.99 -7.14
C ALA A 594 -7.65 5.06 -8.57
N TRP A 595 -8.97 4.95 -8.68
CA TRP A 595 -9.67 5.01 -9.97
C TRP A 595 -9.52 6.38 -10.64
N GLY A 596 -9.32 6.38 -11.95
CA GLY A 596 -9.30 7.59 -12.76
C GLY A 596 -10.70 8.20 -12.92
N PRO A 597 -10.80 9.44 -13.43
CA PRO A 597 -12.07 10.15 -13.61
C PRO A 597 -13.09 9.32 -14.41
N GLY A 598 -14.24 9.07 -13.78
CA GLY A 598 -15.26 8.19 -14.33
C GLY A 598 -16.09 8.84 -15.44
N ARG A 599 -16.45 8.04 -16.46
CA ARG A 599 -17.34 8.43 -17.56
C ARG A 599 -18.73 7.86 -17.34
N THR A 600 -19.73 8.73 -17.24
CA THR A 600 -21.14 8.30 -17.25
C THR A 600 -21.59 7.91 -18.65
N VAL A 601 -22.29 6.78 -18.77
CA VAL A 601 -22.90 6.29 -20.02
C VAL A 601 -24.36 5.94 -19.77
N SER A 602 -25.24 6.39 -20.66
CA SER A 602 -26.67 6.08 -20.62
C SER A 602 -26.95 4.82 -21.46
N VAL A 603 -27.38 3.74 -20.81
CA VAL A 603 -27.73 2.49 -21.49
C VAL A 603 -29.22 2.48 -21.80
N ILE A 604 -29.57 2.32 -23.08
CA ILE A 604 -30.96 2.29 -23.56
C ILE A 604 -31.32 0.91 -24.16
N PRO A 605 -32.61 0.52 -24.19
CA PRO A 605 -33.03 -0.74 -24.79
C PRO A 605 -32.64 -0.83 -26.27
N ASN A 606 -32.18 -2.01 -26.69
CA ASN A 606 -31.84 -2.28 -28.08
C ASN A 606 -33.12 -2.60 -28.89
N THR A 607 -33.60 -1.66 -29.71
CA THR A 607 -34.85 -1.83 -30.48
C THR A 607 -34.69 -2.72 -31.72
N ASN A 608 -33.47 -3.09 -32.12
CA ASN A 608 -33.22 -3.98 -33.25
C ASN A 608 -33.37 -5.45 -32.82
N VAL A 609 -34.62 -5.90 -32.68
CA VAL A 609 -34.92 -7.24 -32.16
C VAL A 609 -34.86 -8.30 -33.25
N VAL A 610 -33.96 -9.27 -33.06
CA VAL A 610 -33.82 -10.45 -33.92
C VAL A 610 -34.12 -11.70 -33.09
N VAL A 611 -35.06 -12.52 -33.58
CA VAL A 611 -35.46 -13.79 -32.97
C VAL A 611 -35.29 -14.94 -33.96
N SER A 612 -35.03 -16.15 -33.46
CA SER A 612 -34.95 -17.36 -34.27
C SER A 612 -35.70 -18.51 -33.63
N ILE A 613 -36.64 -19.11 -34.36
CA ILE A 613 -37.34 -20.33 -33.96
C ILE A 613 -36.36 -21.50 -34.03
N ARG A 614 -36.15 -22.21 -32.92
CA ARG A 614 -35.28 -23.39 -32.86
C ARG A 614 -36.04 -24.67 -33.22
N ASN A 615 -37.25 -24.85 -32.71
CA ASN A 615 -38.12 -25.95 -33.10
C ASN A 615 -39.61 -25.62 -32.88
N ILE A 616 -40.45 -26.42 -33.53
CA ILE A 616 -41.90 -26.43 -33.40
C ILE A 616 -42.29 -27.87 -33.10
N ALA A 617 -43.01 -28.10 -31.99
CA ALA A 617 -43.46 -29.43 -31.58
C ALA A 617 -44.97 -29.42 -31.36
N ASN A 618 -45.66 -30.47 -31.81
CA ASN A 618 -47.03 -30.76 -31.39
C ASN A 618 -46.97 -31.73 -30.21
N THR A 619 -47.51 -31.35 -29.05
CA THR A 619 -47.42 -32.13 -27.81
C THR A 619 -48.68 -32.98 -27.56
N GLY A 620 -49.48 -33.22 -28.58
CA GLY A 620 -50.82 -33.84 -28.45
C GLY A 620 -51.88 -32.82 -28.03
N ALA A 621 -53.14 -33.29 -27.93
CA ALA A 621 -54.30 -32.48 -27.55
C ALA A 621 -54.37 -31.12 -28.31
N ASN A 622 -54.13 -31.14 -29.63
CA ASN A 622 -54.10 -29.97 -30.51
C ASN A 622 -53.13 -28.85 -30.09
N THR A 623 -52.16 -29.13 -29.22
CA THR A 623 -51.30 -28.10 -28.62
C THR A 623 -49.91 -28.08 -29.27
N TRP A 624 -49.51 -26.88 -29.71
CA TRP A 624 -48.25 -26.59 -30.38
C TRP A 624 -47.35 -25.76 -29.46
N GLN A 625 -46.07 -26.10 -29.40
CA GLN A 625 -45.02 -25.35 -28.71
C GLN A 625 -43.97 -24.89 -29.72
N VAL A 626 -43.78 -23.58 -29.82
CA VAL A 626 -42.75 -22.93 -30.66
C VAL A 626 -41.65 -22.43 -29.73
N ASN A 627 -40.50 -23.10 -29.70
CA ASN A 627 -39.35 -22.67 -28.89
C ASN A 627 -38.46 -21.76 -29.74
N PHE A 628 -38.11 -20.58 -29.22
CA PHE A 628 -37.32 -19.59 -29.94
C PHE A 628 -36.27 -18.93 -29.04
N ASN A 629 -35.22 -18.40 -29.68
CA ASN A 629 -34.17 -17.61 -29.05
C ASN A 629 -34.35 -16.14 -29.39
N LEU A 630 -33.98 -15.29 -28.43
CA LEU A 630 -33.56 -13.91 -28.69
C LEU A 630 -32.10 -13.96 -29.16
N LEU A 631 -31.81 -13.38 -30.34
CA LEU A 631 -30.45 -13.30 -30.90
C LEU A 631 -29.87 -11.88 -30.82
N ASN A 632 -30.72 -10.86 -30.90
CA ASN A 632 -30.36 -9.45 -30.73
C ASN A 632 -31.58 -8.68 -30.20
N GLY A 633 -31.36 -7.53 -29.56
CA GLY A 633 -32.43 -6.64 -29.10
C GLY A 633 -32.78 -6.74 -27.62
N SER A 634 -33.82 -6.01 -27.22
CA SER A 634 -34.34 -5.91 -25.86
C SER A 634 -35.87 -5.74 -25.88
N PRO A 635 -36.62 -6.72 -26.41
CA PRO A 635 -38.08 -6.63 -26.50
C PRO A 635 -38.74 -6.62 -25.12
N THR A 636 -39.84 -5.89 -25.03
CA THR A 636 -40.75 -5.84 -23.88
C THR A 636 -41.62 -7.10 -23.78
N GLY A 637 -41.84 -7.79 -24.90
CA GLY A 637 -42.57 -9.05 -24.97
C GLY A 637 -42.52 -9.69 -26.36
N TYR A 638 -43.37 -10.69 -26.58
CA TYR A 638 -43.50 -11.37 -27.87
C TYR A 638 -44.97 -11.71 -28.13
N GLU A 639 -45.33 -11.74 -29.41
CA GLU A 639 -46.59 -12.27 -29.91
C GLU A 639 -46.31 -13.48 -30.80
N LEU A 640 -47.10 -14.55 -30.66
CA LEU A 640 -47.19 -15.58 -31.68
C LEU A 640 -48.15 -15.11 -32.78
N TRP A 641 -47.72 -15.22 -34.02
CA TRP A 641 -48.53 -14.99 -35.21
C TRP A 641 -48.52 -16.25 -36.06
N SER A 642 -49.58 -16.52 -36.82
CA SER A 642 -49.61 -17.67 -37.75
C SER A 642 -50.32 -17.38 -39.06
N ALA A 643 -50.06 -18.24 -40.04
CA ALA A 643 -50.74 -18.30 -41.33
C ALA A 643 -51.06 -19.76 -41.68
N MET A 644 -52.18 -20.01 -42.36
CA MET A 644 -52.57 -21.36 -42.79
C MET A 644 -51.78 -21.85 -44.03
N THR A 645 -51.39 -20.91 -44.90
CA THR A 645 -50.62 -21.14 -46.12
C THR A 645 -49.68 -19.96 -46.34
N LEU A 646 -48.54 -20.17 -47.00
CA LEU A 646 -47.78 -19.08 -47.62
C LEU A 646 -48.35 -18.84 -49.03
N PRO A 647 -48.45 -17.59 -49.52
CA PRO A 647 -47.97 -16.34 -48.93
C PRO A 647 -49.04 -15.56 -48.14
N SER A 648 -50.00 -16.24 -47.49
CA SER A 648 -51.09 -15.55 -46.77
C SER A 648 -50.54 -14.67 -45.64
N ALA A 649 -51.20 -13.54 -45.39
CA ALA A 649 -50.86 -12.64 -44.30
C ALA A 649 -50.93 -13.37 -42.95
N PHE A 650 -49.92 -13.15 -42.11
CA PHE A 650 -49.91 -13.66 -40.74
C PHE A 650 -50.89 -12.87 -39.87
N THR A 651 -51.56 -13.56 -38.94
CA THR A 651 -52.47 -12.96 -37.95
C THR A 651 -52.04 -13.31 -36.52
N LYS A 652 -52.24 -12.39 -35.58
CA LYS A 652 -51.96 -12.60 -34.15
C LYS A 652 -52.79 -13.74 -33.57
N GLU A 653 -52.13 -14.66 -32.89
CA GLU A 653 -52.76 -15.79 -32.21
C GLU A 653 -53.16 -15.36 -30.78
N THR A 654 -54.42 -14.94 -30.59
CA THR A 654 -54.89 -14.30 -29.35
C THR A 654 -54.97 -15.22 -28.14
N ASN A 655 -54.96 -16.54 -28.34
CA ASN A 655 -54.93 -17.56 -27.27
C ASN A 655 -53.53 -18.17 -27.05
N ALA A 656 -52.48 -17.61 -27.66
CA ALA A 656 -51.12 -18.06 -27.43
C ALA A 656 -50.55 -17.49 -26.11
N THR A 657 -49.86 -18.34 -25.33
CA THR A 657 -49.14 -17.94 -24.12
C THR A 657 -47.63 -17.94 -24.36
N ILE A 658 -46.91 -16.98 -23.78
CA ILE A 658 -45.44 -16.91 -23.85
C ILE A 658 -44.84 -17.27 -22.50
N GLN A 659 -43.95 -18.26 -22.48
CA GLN A 659 -43.18 -18.69 -21.31
C GLN A 659 -41.70 -18.32 -21.50
N THR A 660 -41.08 -17.74 -20.47
CA THR A 660 -39.62 -17.63 -20.41
C THR A 660 -39.03 -18.97 -19.98
N ILE A 661 -38.10 -19.50 -20.76
CA ILE A 661 -37.39 -20.77 -20.48
C ILE A 661 -36.02 -20.50 -19.89
N VAL A 662 -35.29 -19.52 -20.45
CA VAL A 662 -34.06 -18.97 -19.86
C VAL A 662 -34.16 -17.44 -19.95
N PRO A 663 -34.09 -16.70 -18.82
CA PRO A 663 -34.17 -15.25 -18.82
C PRO A 663 -33.24 -14.59 -19.85
N GLY A 664 -33.77 -13.58 -20.55
CA GLY A 664 -33.03 -12.79 -21.54
C GLY A 664 -32.59 -13.53 -22.81
N SER A 665 -32.89 -14.82 -23.01
CA SER A 665 -32.32 -15.59 -24.13
C SER A 665 -33.22 -16.65 -24.76
N GLN A 666 -34.04 -17.38 -24.00
CA GLN A 666 -34.81 -18.52 -24.52
C GLN A 666 -36.27 -18.49 -24.06
N PHE A 667 -37.19 -18.68 -25.01
CA PHE A 667 -38.62 -18.51 -24.81
C PHE A 667 -39.42 -19.60 -25.54
N ARG A 668 -40.67 -19.78 -25.12
CA ARG A 668 -41.63 -20.72 -25.73
C ARG A 668 -42.98 -20.05 -25.90
N ALA A 669 -43.49 -20.02 -27.13
CA ALA A 669 -44.92 -19.76 -27.36
C ALA A 669 -45.69 -21.08 -27.34
N THR A 670 -46.83 -21.13 -26.66
CA THR A 670 -47.71 -22.32 -26.61
C THR A 670 -49.11 -21.94 -27.08
N ILE A 671 -49.72 -22.76 -27.94
CA ILE A 671 -51.08 -22.53 -28.44
C ILE A 671 -51.83 -23.85 -28.71
N THR A 672 -53.11 -23.90 -28.35
CA THR A 672 -54.03 -24.95 -28.80
C THR A 672 -54.73 -24.53 -30.09
N SER A 673 -54.64 -25.35 -31.15
CA SER A 673 -55.23 -25.12 -32.47
C SER A 673 -55.52 -26.46 -33.17
N THR A 674 -56.77 -26.68 -33.54
CA THR A 674 -57.28 -27.90 -34.22
C THR A 674 -56.70 -28.13 -35.62
N ASN A 675 -56.06 -27.12 -36.21
CA ASN A 675 -55.45 -27.22 -37.54
C ASN A 675 -54.16 -28.07 -37.51
N ALA A 676 -54.12 -29.12 -38.33
CA ALA A 676 -52.99 -30.05 -38.43
C ALA A 676 -51.72 -29.46 -39.10
N ARG A 677 -51.84 -28.29 -39.74
CA ARG A 677 -50.73 -27.53 -40.34
C ARG A 677 -50.96 -26.03 -40.11
N LYS A 678 -49.91 -25.32 -39.66
CA LYS A 678 -49.81 -23.86 -39.54
C LYS A 678 -48.36 -23.45 -39.77
N PHE A 679 -48.16 -22.26 -40.36
CA PHE A 679 -46.88 -21.57 -40.37
C PHE A 679 -46.85 -20.59 -39.21
N PHE A 680 -45.74 -20.50 -38.47
CA PHE A 680 -45.62 -19.64 -37.29
C PHE A 680 -44.55 -18.56 -37.46
N GLN A 681 -44.84 -17.36 -36.95
CA GLN A 681 -43.94 -16.22 -36.86
C GLN A 681 -43.93 -15.73 -35.41
N ILE A 682 -42.75 -15.39 -34.89
CA ILE A 682 -42.63 -14.66 -33.63
C ILE A 682 -42.46 -13.19 -33.98
N LYS A 683 -43.33 -12.34 -33.43
CA LYS A 683 -43.25 -10.89 -33.55
C LYS A 683 -42.85 -10.31 -32.18
N PRO A 684 -41.68 -9.69 -32.03
CA PRO A 684 -41.32 -8.99 -30.81
C PRO A 684 -42.16 -7.73 -30.58
N LEU A 685 -42.21 -7.28 -29.32
CA LEU A 685 -42.89 -6.06 -28.86
C LEU A 685 -41.89 -5.04 -28.30
#